data_AF-A0AAE1EEY2-F1
#
_entry.id   AF-A0AAE1EEY2-F1
#
_cell.length_a   1.000
_cell.length_b   1.000
_cell.length_c   1.000
_cell.angle_alpha   90.00
_cell.angle_beta   90.00
_cell.angle_gamma   90.00
#
_symmetry.space_group_name_H-M   'P 1'
#
loop_
_entity.id
_entity.type
_entity.pdbx_description
1 polymer ?
#
loop_
_entity_poly.entity_id
_entity_poly.type
_entity_poly.pdbx_seq_one_letter_code
_entity_poly.pdbx_strand_id
1 'polypeptide(L)'
;MESDEELARRLQAQFDEEAKAVETQEQQDAVMAQGMASQSHQLSDSEEDDDSVQVVASKGSHTIGRELQKTGLTSEQSHNTGGDRRRSKVTSEDSHATKKRGREVHRSNSDKKLKTDSSDAVQREHVLSDDDDDDREERKERPQDNQRAEQLSKPIEAHTTESHQGKREATGKKFDDENGVRSAGASKRPMCKFGSSCYRKNPWHLQEFYHPHLEDCGPTTSSGSLRKSSSEPPLKSRSESLLKSTSEPPLKRSRESPSEKTSSKGISAKDRFPVRLQASAPFNFFLNKTYSVEETQNDPLSLVLPDILSPHMGDIVESAQLNFMVDLEFLMSNYKAVGLAGRPLLVMYGQLGGNPSDYPGLTCTKVNIPFQYGTHHTKMMLLQYKDGLRVVVHTANLVPDDWYEKTQGYWVSPLFPELENDKSSVLDGESPTRFKRDLVEYLQAYKAPDLTRWSHLIKRYDFTSCNVALVCSVPGYHAGENKDRWGHMKVRRLLHNHTPTWQSSRPVIAQCSSIGSLGKDESSWLRGELGLSLTGAPGSSFSSPPVNVIYPSEDDVFNSSQGWMGGSCLPYNSNTHGKQTWLTKHFHLWRSEKRGRTRAMPHIKTYTRVSKTYSEVQFLLLTSANLSKAAWGALQKQNSQLFIRSYEVGVLFLPKFVTENTEFKLGSGDKAGTLAMHYDLPLTPYPVTATPWFMNTTKKRKDAFGQTYLE
;
A
#
# COMPACT_ATOMS: atom_id res chain seq x y z
N MET A 1 3.23 -3.37 -56.67
CA MET A 1 2.78 -2.85 -55.36
C MET A 1 1.28 -2.96 -55.39
N GLU A 2 0.68 -3.67 -54.43
CA GLU A 2 -0.78 -3.55 -54.18
C GLU A 2 -1.08 -2.09 -53.80
N SER A 3 -2.31 -1.61 -54.01
CA SER A 3 -2.68 -0.25 -53.60
C SER A 3 -2.97 -0.19 -52.10
N ASP A 4 -2.79 0.98 -51.47
CA ASP A 4 -3.02 1.12 -50.02
C ASP A 4 -4.48 0.81 -49.63
N GLU A 5 -5.45 1.07 -50.51
CA GLU A 5 -6.85 0.63 -50.32
C GLU A 5 -7.02 -0.89 -50.32
N GLU A 6 -6.25 -1.60 -51.15
CA GLU A 6 -6.34 -3.05 -51.33
C GLU A 6 -5.69 -3.79 -50.15
N LEU A 7 -4.58 -3.24 -49.64
CA LEU A 7 -4.00 -3.66 -48.36
C LEU A 7 -4.96 -3.38 -47.18
N ALA A 8 -5.61 -2.21 -47.15
CA ALA A 8 -6.57 -1.89 -46.10
C ALA A 8 -7.79 -2.83 -46.13
N ARG A 9 -8.32 -3.19 -47.31
CA ARG A 9 -9.41 -4.16 -47.44
C ARG A 9 -9.00 -5.57 -47.01
N ARG A 10 -7.76 -6.01 -47.32
CA ARG A 10 -7.23 -7.29 -46.83
C ARG A 10 -7.10 -7.31 -45.30
N LEU A 11 -6.59 -6.24 -44.71
CA LEU A 11 -6.46 -6.13 -43.25
C LEU A 11 -7.82 -6.12 -42.55
N GLN A 12 -8.81 -5.38 -43.06
CA GLN A 12 -10.17 -5.41 -42.51
C GLN A 12 -10.80 -6.81 -42.62
N ALA A 13 -10.65 -7.48 -43.77
CA ALA A 13 -11.16 -8.85 -43.93
C ALA A 13 -10.52 -9.84 -42.94
N GLN A 14 -9.23 -9.70 -42.63
CA GLN A 14 -8.58 -10.51 -41.59
C GLN A 14 -9.12 -10.20 -40.19
N PHE A 15 -9.33 -8.92 -39.83
CA PHE A 15 -9.96 -8.57 -38.55
C PHE A 15 -11.39 -9.10 -38.43
N ASP A 16 -12.18 -9.05 -39.51
CA ASP A 16 -13.55 -9.57 -39.56
C ASP A 16 -13.60 -11.12 -39.48
N GLU A 17 -12.54 -11.80 -39.91
CA GLU A 17 -12.38 -13.26 -39.81
C GLU A 17 -11.90 -13.68 -38.40
N GLU A 18 -10.91 -12.98 -37.83
CA GLU A 18 -10.46 -13.18 -36.44
C GLU A 18 -11.59 -12.91 -35.43
N ALA A 19 -12.39 -11.86 -35.63
CA ALA A 19 -13.54 -11.55 -34.77
C ALA A 19 -14.57 -12.71 -34.73
N LYS A 20 -14.88 -13.30 -35.89
CA LYS A 20 -15.78 -14.46 -35.99
C LYS A 20 -15.18 -15.73 -35.38
N ALA A 21 -13.86 -15.92 -35.49
CA ALA A 21 -13.17 -17.02 -34.83
C ALA A 21 -13.25 -16.90 -33.30
N VAL A 22 -13.10 -15.70 -32.74
CA VAL A 22 -13.29 -15.42 -31.31
C VAL A 22 -14.74 -15.67 -30.88
N GLU A 23 -15.73 -15.10 -31.59
CA GLU A 23 -17.15 -15.31 -31.28
C GLU A 23 -17.54 -16.80 -31.32
N THR A 24 -17.00 -17.55 -32.29
CA THR A 24 -17.19 -19.00 -32.41
C THR A 24 -16.55 -19.76 -31.23
N GLN A 25 -15.38 -19.33 -30.75
CA GLN A 25 -14.72 -19.93 -29.59
C GLN A 25 -15.51 -19.64 -28.30
N GLU A 26 -15.99 -18.41 -28.10
CA GLU A 26 -16.80 -18.06 -26.93
C GLU A 26 -18.11 -18.86 -26.88
N GLN A 27 -18.74 -19.13 -28.02
CA GLN A 27 -19.91 -20.01 -28.10
C GLN A 27 -19.56 -21.48 -27.76
N GLN A 28 -18.41 -21.99 -28.20
CA GLN A 28 -17.97 -23.36 -27.85
C GLN A 28 -17.63 -23.48 -26.35
N ASP A 29 -16.94 -22.49 -25.78
CA ASP A 29 -16.60 -22.43 -24.36
C ASP A 29 -17.87 -22.32 -23.48
N ALA A 30 -18.89 -21.57 -23.93
CA ALA A 30 -20.18 -21.49 -23.27
C ALA A 30 -20.93 -22.84 -23.25
N VAL A 31 -20.92 -23.59 -24.36
CA VAL A 31 -21.52 -24.94 -24.45
C VAL A 31 -20.75 -25.93 -23.57
N MET A 32 -19.42 -25.87 -23.53
CA MET A 32 -18.59 -26.66 -22.62
C MET A 32 -18.91 -26.35 -21.15
N ALA A 33 -19.05 -25.07 -20.79
CA ALA A 33 -19.41 -24.65 -19.43
C ALA A 33 -20.81 -25.14 -19.02
N GLN A 34 -21.79 -25.10 -19.92
CA GLN A 34 -23.12 -25.67 -19.69
C GLN A 34 -23.06 -27.19 -19.49
N GLY A 35 -22.30 -27.91 -20.34
CA GLY A 35 -22.11 -29.36 -20.19
C GLY A 35 -21.49 -29.76 -18.84
N MET A 36 -20.49 -29.02 -18.38
CA MET A 36 -19.90 -29.21 -17.04
C MET A 36 -20.90 -28.90 -15.92
N ALA A 37 -21.72 -27.85 -16.05
CA ALA A 37 -22.76 -27.54 -15.07
C ALA A 37 -23.81 -28.66 -14.97
N SER A 38 -24.27 -29.21 -16.11
CA SER A 38 -25.20 -30.34 -16.14
C SER A 38 -24.61 -31.61 -15.49
N GLN A 39 -23.32 -31.90 -15.71
CA GLN A 39 -22.65 -33.02 -15.04
C GLN A 39 -22.52 -32.80 -13.53
N SER A 40 -22.31 -31.56 -13.06
CA SER A 40 -22.27 -31.28 -11.63
C SER A 40 -23.62 -31.44 -10.94
N HIS A 41 -24.75 -31.18 -11.62
CA HIS A 41 -26.09 -31.44 -11.08
C HIS A 41 -26.44 -32.94 -11.03
N GLN A 42 -26.00 -33.74 -12.02
CA GLN A 42 -26.21 -35.20 -11.97
C GLN A 42 -25.40 -35.91 -10.87
N LEU A 43 -24.46 -35.21 -10.23
CA LEU A 43 -23.71 -35.69 -9.07
C LEU A 43 -24.21 -35.11 -7.73
N SER A 44 -25.16 -34.16 -7.73
CA SER A 44 -25.81 -33.67 -6.50
C SER A 44 -27.11 -34.41 -6.19
N ASP A 45 -27.84 -34.84 -7.22
CA ASP A 45 -29.20 -35.37 -7.07
C ASP A 45 -29.24 -36.88 -6.71
N SER A 46 -28.12 -37.43 -6.21
CA SER A 46 -27.97 -38.86 -5.89
C SER A 46 -27.59 -39.18 -4.43
N GLU A 47 -27.47 -38.18 -3.54
CA GLU A 47 -27.07 -38.37 -2.14
C GLU A 47 -27.96 -37.62 -1.13
N GLU A 48 -29.29 -37.78 -1.18
CA GLU A 48 -30.17 -37.50 -0.02
C GLU A 48 -31.57 -38.15 -0.17
N ASP A 49 -31.72 -39.45 0.18
CA ASP A 49 -32.99 -39.96 0.75
C ASP A 49 -32.91 -41.36 1.41
N ASP A 50 -33.81 -41.57 2.38
CA ASP A 50 -34.19 -42.77 3.17
C ASP A 50 -33.26 -43.30 4.31
N ASP A 51 -33.90 -43.62 5.44
CA ASP A 51 -33.34 -44.10 6.71
C ASP A 51 -34.32 -45.06 7.42
N SER A 52 -34.22 -46.36 7.17
CA SER A 52 -34.83 -47.37 8.05
C SER A 52 -34.24 -48.79 7.93
N VAL A 53 -34.46 -49.59 8.98
CA VAL A 53 -33.81 -50.89 9.22
C VAL A 53 -34.67 -52.06 8.74
N GLN A 54 -34.12 -53.00 7.93
CA GLN A 54 -34.19 -54.44 8.26
C GLN A 54 -33.27 -55.42 7.49
N VAL A 55 -32.81 -56.40 8.28
CA VAL A 55 -32.19 -57.72 8.02
C VAL A 55 -32.51 -58.42 6.68
N VAL A 56 -31.48 -58.99 6.01
CA VAL A 56 -31.32 -60.43 5.67
C VAL A 56 -30.00 -60.71 4.93
N ALA A 57 -29.40 -61.88 5.17
CA ALA A 57 -28.06 -62.25 4.70
C ALA A 57 -27.99 -62.69 3.21
N SER A 58 -26.91 -62.27 2.53
CA SER A 58 -26.43 -62.88 1.29
C SER A 58 -25.62 -64.16 1.56
N LYS A 59 -25.85 -65.22 0.78
CA LYS A 59 -25.17 -66.53 0.90
C LYS A 59 -23.91 -66.60 0.04
N GLY A 60 -22.95 -67.44 0.42
CA GLY A 60 -22.11 -68.15 -0.55
C GLY A 60 -20.59 -68.00 -0.40
N SER A 61 -19.99 -68.84 0.45
CA SER A 61 -18.65 -69.39 0.20
C SER A 61 -18.63 -70.88 0.59
N HIS A 62 -17.76 -71.67 -0.01
CA HIS A 62 -17.88 -73.14 -0.04
C HIS A 62 -17.43 -73.85 1.25
N THR A 63 -18.16 -74.90 1.62
CA THR A 63 -17.88 -75.74 2.80
C THR A 63 -17.29 -77.10 2.41
N ILE A 64 -15.99 -77.32 2.62
CA ILE A 64 -15.38 -78.63 2.97
C ILE A 64 -14.15 -78.32 3.84
N GLY A 65 -13.95 -78.86 5.05
CA GLY A 65 -14.82 -79.70 5.87
C GLY A 65 -14.08 -80.23 7.13
N ARG A 66 -14.82 -80.96 7.98
CA ARG A 66 -14.40 -81.79 9.14
C ARG A 66 -13.95 -81.15 10.47
N GLU A 67 -14.53 -81.73 11.53
CA GLU A 67 -14.00 -82.10 12.86
C GLU A 67 -13.27 -81.03 13.71
N LEU A 68 -13.88 -80.52 14.80
CA LEU A 68 -14.13 -81.15 16.12
C LEU A 68 -12.90 -81.28 17.03
N GLN A 69 -12.87 -80.46 18.09
CA GLN A 69 -12.48 -80.91 19.43
C GLN A 69 -13.22 -80.12 20.52
N LYS A 70 -13.36 -80.71 21.71
CA LYS A 70 -14.10 -80.18 22.87
C LYS A 70 -13.14 -79.81 24.00
N THR A 71 -13.40 -78.71 24.70
CA THR A 71 -13.20 -78.47 26.15
C THR A 71 -13.60 -77.01 26.45
N GLY A 72 -14.17 -76.63 27.60
CA GLY A 72 -14.67 -77.42 28.73
C GLY A 72 -14.28 -76.81 30.08
N LEU A 73 -15.24 -76.72 31.02
CA LEU A 73 -15.06 -76.35 32.46
C LEU A 73 -14.72 -74.86 32.73
N THR A 74 -14.96 -74.27 33.92
CA THR A 74 -16.16 -74.13 34.81
C THR A 74 -15.82 -73.11 35.92
N SER A 75 -16.83 -72.56 36.63
CA SER A 75 -16.78 -72.11 38.06
C SER A 75 -15.84 -70.92 38.45
N GLU A 76 -16.10 -70.08 39.47
CA GLU A 76 -17.31 -69.81 40.29
C GLU A 76 -17.21 -68.45 41.06
N GLN A 77 -18.35 -67.99 41.59
CA GLN A 77 -18.60 -67.19 42.81
C GLN A 77 -17.62 -66.09 43.34
N SER A 78 -18.18 -64.95 43.73
CA SER A 78 -18.15 -64.46 45.15
C SER A 78 -19.04 -63.21 45.39
N HIS A 79 -19.38 -62.91 46.66
CA HIS A 79 -20.32 -61.87 47.10
C HIS A 79 -19.64 -60.66 47.79
N ASN A 80 -20.20 -59.45 47.60
CA ASN A 80 -20.73 -58.52 48.63
C ASN A 80 -21.04 -57.15 47.97
N THR A 81 -22.16 -56.42 48.19
CA THR A 81 -23.00 -56.05 49.36
C THR A 81 -22.45 -54.91 50.26
N GLY A 82 -23.32 -53.95 50.59
CA GLY A 82 -23.14 -52.97 51.68
C GLY A 82 -22.88 -51.50 51.30
N GLY A 83 -23.78 -50.59 51.70
CA GLY A 83 -23.58 -49.12 51.62
C GLY A 83 -24.90 -48.34 51.50
N ASP A 84 -25.38 -47.70 52.58
CA ASP A 84 -26.75 -47.17 52.68
C ASP A 84 -26.83 -45.74 53.24
N ARG A 85 -27.66 -44.88 52.60
CA ARG A 85 -28.23 -43.61 53.13
C ARG A 85 -27.21 -42.47 53.46
N ARG A 86 -27.62 -41.22 53.80
CA ARG A 86 -28.94 -40.66 54.23
C ARG A 86 -29.17 -39.19 53.78
N ARG A 87 -30.31 -38.62 54.18
CA ARG A 87 -30.93 -37.34 53.76
C ARG A 87 -31.41 -36.56 55.00
N SER A 88 -31.13 -35.26 55.12
CA SER A 88 -31.84 -34.32 56.05
C SER A 88 -31.57 -32.84 55.74
N LYS A 89 -32.31 -31.92 56.40
CA LYS A 89 -32.49 -30.49 56.07
C LYS A 89 -32.97 -29.70 57.31
N VAL A 90 -32.32 -28.57 57.65
CA VAL A 90 -32.63 -27.62 58.76
C VAL A 90 -32.04 -26.25 58.30
N THR A 91 -32.73 -25.12 58.04
CA THR A 91 -33.59 -24.18 58.82
C THR A 91 -32.84 -23.38 59.90
N SER A 92 -33.15 -22.11 60.21
CA SER A 92 -34.29 -21.23 59.83
C SER A 92 -33.81 -19.90 59.18
N GLU A 93 -34.11 -18.61 59.48
CA GLU A 93 -35.00 -17.87 60.43
C GLU A 93 -35.22 -16.39 59.97
N ASP A 94 -36.30 -15.74 60.45
CA ASP A 94 -36.61 -14.31 60.77
C ASP A 94 -35.93 -13.07 60.12
N SER A 95 -36.59 -11.89 59.98
CA SER A 95 -38.00 -11.46 60.21
C SER A 95 -38.36 -10.09 59.55
N HIS A 96 -39.68 -9.77 59.47
CA HIS A 96 -40.35 -8.46 59.16
C HIS A 96 -40.02 -7.73 57.81
N ALA A 97 -40.93 -7.28 56.92
CA ALA A 97 -42.30 -6.69 56.95
C ALA A 97 -42.31 -5.14 57.20
N THR A 98 -43.04 -4.25 56.47
CA THR A 98 -44.40 -4.34 55.88
C THR A 98 -44.73 -3.27 54.77
N LYS A 99 -45.79 -3.51 53.96
CA LYS A 99 -46.81 -2.52 53.41
C LYS A 99 -46.39 -1.41 52.38
N LYS A 100 -47.25 -0.91 51.45
CA LYS A 100 -48.51 -1.36 50.79
C LYS A 100 -48.92 -0.41 49.62
N ARG A 101 -49.88 -0.84 48.76
CA ARG A 101 -50.61 -0.11 47.67
C ARG A 101 -49.83 0.13 46.35
N GLY A 102 -50.40 0.05 45.14
CA GLY A 102 -51.64 -0.62 44.69
C GLY A 102 -52.71 0.23 43.99
N ARG A 103 -52.82 0.12 42.65
CA ARG A 103 -53.97 0.32 41.73
C ARG A 103 -53.54 -0.21 40.34
N GLU A 104 -54.19 -1.17 39.69
CA GLU A 104 -55.52 -1.21 39.04
C GLU A 104 -55.59 -0.64 37.60
N VAL A 105 -55.62 -1.58 36.64
CA VAL A 105 -56.62 -1.70 35.55
C VAL A 105 -57.01 -0.43 34.76
N HIS A 106 -56.73 -0.45 33.45
CA HIS A 106 -57.83 -0.47 32.46
C HIS A 106 -57.45 -1.11 31.11
N ARG A 107 -58.39 -1.90 30.56
CA ARG A 107 -58.43 -2.31 29.14
C ARG A 107 -59.31 -1.33 28.35
N SER A 108 -59.01 -1.19 27.06
CA SER A 108 -59.99 -0.81 26.03
C SER A 108 -59.48 -1.18 24.62
N ASN A 109 -60.12 -2.18 24.00
CA ASN A 109 -60.11 -2.33 22.53
C ASN A 109 -61.18 -1.42 21.93
N SER A 110 -61.02 -0.99 20.68
CA SER A 110 -62.14 -0.53 19.86
C SER A 110 -61.89 -0.71 18.36
N ASP A 111 -62.26 -1.86 17.82
CA ASP A 111 -62.37 -2.08 16.37
C ASP A 111 -63.56 -1.31 15.75
N LYS A 112 -63.40 -0.91 14.49
CA LYS A 112 -64.44 -0.82 13.43
C LYS A 112 -63.71 -0.74 12.07
N LYS A 113 -63.91 -1.67 11.14
CA LYS A 113 -65.11 -1.95 10.31
C LYS A 113 -65.49 -0.75 9.41
N LEU A 114 -65.78 -0.92 8.11
CA LEU A 114 -65.83 -2.11 7.21
C LEU A 114 -65.94 -1.66 5.73
N LYS A 115 -65.67 -2.58 4.79
CA LYS A 115 -66.16 -2.76 3.38
C LYS A 115 -65.01 -3.15 2.43
N THR A 116 -64.97 -4.34 1.79
CA THR A 116 -65.81 -4.95 0.72
C THR A 116 -65.67 -4.24 -0.63
N ASP A 117 -65.37 -4.89 -1.77
CA ASP A 117 -65.23 -6.34 -2.06
C ASP A 117 -64.33 -6.61 -3.31
N SER A 118 -64.28 -7.91 -3.69
CA SER A 118 -63.77 -8.63 -4.89
C SER A 118 -63.64 -7.86 -6.25
N SER A 119 -62.95 -8.36 -7.30
CA SER A 119 -62.12 -9.59 -7.50
C SER A 119 -61.29 -9.49 -8.81
N ASP A 120 -60.56 -10.57 -9.10
CA ASP A 120 -60.08 -11.00 -10.43
C ASP A 120 -58.78 -10.38 -10.97
N ALA A 121 -58.16 -11.13 -11.87
CA ALA A 121 -56.75 -11.00 -12.26
C ALA A 121 -56.59 -10.80 -13.77
N VAL A 122 -55.38 -10.36 -14.18
CA VAL A 122 -54.64 -10.96 -15.30
C VAL A 122 -53.17 -10.50 -15.26
N GLN A 123 -52.32 -11.30 -15.90
CA GLN A 123 -50.87 -11.23 -16.03
C GLN A 123 -50.22 -9.83 -16.04
N ARG A 124 -49.04 -9.73 -15.41
CA ARG A 124 -47.99 -8.77 -15.76
C ARG A 124 -46.71 -9.54 -16.08
N GLU A 125 -46.26 -9.44 -17.33
CA GLU A 125 -44.90 -9.85 -17.69
C GLU A 125 -43.92 -8.77 -17.20
N HIS A 126 -42.87 -9.19 -16.51
CA HIS A 126 -41.74 -8.32 -16.16
C HIS A 126 -40.64 -8.51 -17.20
N VAL A 127 -40.56 -7.62 -18.18
CA VAL A 127 -39.38 -7.50 -19.04
C VAL A 127 -38.31 -6.72 -18.27
N LEU A 128 -37.12 -7.30 -18.16
CA LEU A 128 -35.95 -6.69 -17.54
C LEU A 128 -35.36 -5.64 -18.49
N SER A 129 -34.82 -4.55 -17.94
CA SER A 129 -33.96 -3.60 -18.64
C SER A 129 -32.62 -3.60 -17.92
N ASP A 130 -31.61 -4.22 -18.54
CA ASP A 130 -30.22 -4.04 -18.17
C ASP A 130 -29.67 -2.85 -18.97
N ASP A 131 -29.25 -1.79 -18.28
CA ASP A 131 -28.58 -0.61 -18.86
C ASP A 131 -27.28 -0.37 -18.06
N ASP A 132 -26.14 -0.83 -18.60
CA ASP A 132 -24.78 -0.54 -18.10
C ASP A 132 -23.85 -0.30 -19.32
N ASP A 133 -23.09 0.80 -19.27
CA ASP A 133 -21.94 1.19 -20.12
C ASP A 133 -22.01 1.00 -21.68
N ASP A 134 -22.33 2.07 -22.44
CA ASP A 134 -21.95 2.24 -23.87
C ASP A 134 -21.31 3.63 -24.11
N ASP A 135 -19.97 3.71 -24.04
CA ASP A 135 -19.18 4.93 -24.24
C ASP A 135 -18.87 5.13 -25.75
N ARG A 136 -19.79 5.76 -26.50
CA ARG A 136 -19.60 6.16 -27.92
C ARG A 136 -19.63 7.67 -28.12
N GLU A 137 -18.50 8.27 -28.52
CA GLU A 137 -18.46 9.68 -28.93
C GLU A 137 -19.04 9.89 -30.34
N GLU A 138 -20.13 10.65 -30.44
CA GLU A 138 -20.78 10.97 -31.71
C GLU A 138 -20.14 12.22 -32.37
N ARG A 139 -19.31 11.97 -33.40
CA ARG A 139 -18.60 13.03 -34.16
C ARG A 139 -19.55 13.77 -35.11
N LYS A 140 -20.08 14.91 -34.68
CA LYS A 140 -21.02 15.73 -35.46
C LYS A 140 -20.40 16.35 -36.72
N GLU A 141 -20.73 15.80 -37.88
CA GLU A 141 -20.56 16.46 -39.17
C GLU A 141 -21.70 17.45 -39.46
N ARG A 142 -21.40 18.49 -40.25
CA ARG A 142 -22.37 19.26 -41.04
C ARG A 142 -21.66 19.86 -42.28
N PRO A 143 -22.40 20.19 -43.34
CA PRO A 143 -21.91 19.94 -44.71
C PRO A 143 -21.03 21.04 -45.29
N GLN A 144 -20.38 20.66 -46.40
CA GLN A 144 -19.79 21.57 -47.37
C GLN A 144 -20.85 22.49 -48.00
N ASP A 145 -20.44 23.71 -48.34
CA ASP A 145 -21.06 24.48 -49.42
C ASP A 145 -19.94 25.09 -50.29
N ASN A 146 -20.20 25.32 -51.57
CA ASN A 146 -19.16 25.34 -52.60
C ASN A 146 -19.34 26.49 -53.59
N GLN A 147 -18.34 27.40 -53.71
CA GLN A 147 -18.31 28.34 -54.83
C GLN A 147 -16.95 28.95 -55.18
N ARG A 148 -16.47 28.56 -56.37
CA ARG A 148 -15.80 29.36 -57.43
C ARG A 148 -14.39 29.94 -57.21
N ALA A 149 -13.62 29.89 -58.29
CA ALA A 149 -12.24 30.36 -58.42
C ALA A 149 -12.17 31.81 -58.99
N GLU A 150 -10.98 32.42 -58.99
CA GLU A 150 -10.20 32.67 -60.22
C GLU A 150 -8.74 33.14 -59.95
N GLN A 151 -7.84 32.81 -60.89
CA GLN A 151 -6.65 33.51 -61.44
C GLN A 151 -5.87 34.56 -60.57
N LEU A 152 -4.52 34.72 -60.63
CA LEU A 152 -3.64 34.81 -61.82
C LEU A 152 -2.11 34.73 -61.47
N SER A 153 -1.28 34.36 -62.47
CA SER A 153 0.19 34.64 -62.66
C SER A 153 1.28 34.37 -61.59
N LYS A 154 2.23 33.47 -61.93
CA LYS A 154 3.68 33.52 -61.56
C LYS A 154 4.47 34.40 -62.57
N PRO A 155 5.77 34.78 -62.38
CA PRO A 155 6.95 33.89 -62.58
C PRO A 155 7.96 33.83 -61.39
N ILE A 156 8.67 32.72 -61.07
CA ILE A 156 9.93 32.14 -61.65
C ILE A 156 11.12 33.15 -61.55
N GLU A 157 12.33 32.92 -60.98
CA GLU A 157 13.40 31.86 -60.97
C GLU A 157 14.09 31.74 -59.57
N ALA A 158 15.12 30.92 -59.21
CA ALA A 158 15.76 29.65 -59.66
C ALA A 158 16.48 29.01 -58.42
N HIS A 159 16.41 27.69 -58.10
CA HIS A 159 17.14 26.51 -58.63
C HIS A 159 18.68 26.48 -58.35
N THR A 160 19.39 25.39 -57.95
CA THR A 160 19.07 23.96 -57.67
C THR A 160 20.25 23.16 -57.02
N THR A 161 19.99 21.90 -56.60
CA THR A 161 20.91 20.69 -56.61
C THR A 161 22.15 20.65 -55.68
N GLU A 162 22.37 19.63 -54.81
CA GLU A 162 22.78 18.20 -55.01
C GLU A 162 24.30 17.99 -55.33
N SER A 163 25.02 16.92 -54.95
CA SER A 163 24.77 15.73 -54.07
C SER A 163 26.08 14.92 -53.79
N HIS A 164 25.97 13.81 -53.03
CA HIS A 164 26.87 12.62 -52.94
C HIS A 164 28.24 12.59 -52.19
N GLN A 165 28.24 11.78 -51.11
CA GLN A 165 29.15 10.64 -50.79
C GLN A 165 30.70 10.71 -50.99
N GLY A 166 31.44 10.42 -49.90
CA GLY A 166 32.25 9.18 -49.89
C GLY A 166 33.69 9.18 -49.32
N LYS A 167 33.97 8.09 -48.56
CA LYS A 167 35.29 7.45 -48.25
C LYS A 167 36.20 7.96 -47.11
N ARG A 168 37.03 7.00 -46.70
CA ARG A 168 38.13 6.96 -45.71
C ARG A 168 39.32 7.83 -46.19
N GLU A 169 40.38 8.11 -45.43
CA GLU A 169 41.08 7.25 -44.47
C GLU A 169 41.96 8.03 -43.46
N ALA A 170 42.72 7.33 -42.62
CA ALA A 170 43.39 7.90 -41.46
C ALA A 170 44.82 8.42 -41.72
N THR A 171 45.24 9.40 -40.94
CA THR A 171 46.65 9.59 -40.50
C THR A 171 46.65 10.54 -39.30
N GLY A 172 47.72 10.54 -38.51
CA GLY A 172 47.87 11.46 -37.39
C GLY A 172 49.32 11.64 -36.95
N LYS A 173 49.57 12.68 -36.16
CA LYS A 173 50.78 12.82 -35.34
C LYS A 173 50.55 13.84 -34.23
N LYS A 174 51.33 13.70 -33.16
CA LYS A 174 51.40 14.65 -32.03
C LYS A 174 51.94 16.01 -32.49
N PHE A 175 51.66 17.04 -31.71
CA PHE A 175 52.74 17.76 -31.04
C PHE A 175 52.36 17.99 -29.57
N ASP A 176 53.33 17.83 -28.68
CA ASP A 176 53.23 18.18 -27.27
C ASP A 176 53.71 19.64 -27.10
N ASP A 177 53.17 20.39 -26.13
CA ASP A 177 53.91 21.50 -25.50
C ASP A 177 53.46 21.70 -24.05
N GLU A 178 54.39 22.06 -23.16
CA GLU A 178 54.16 22.25 -21.74
C GLU A 178 54.06 23.74 -21.39
N ASN A 179 53.12 24.11 -20.52
CA ASN A 179 53.31 25.28 -19.66
C ASN A 179 52.53 25.14 -18.35
N GLY A 180 53.24 24.81 -17.27
CA GLY A 180 52.65 24.52 -15.98
C GLY A 180 52.61 25.74 -15.05
N VAL A 181 51.41 26.22 -14.72
CA VAL A 181 51.18 27.08 -13.55
C VAL A 181 50.47 26.27 -12.47
N ARG A 182 51.17 25.97 -11.37
CA ARG A 182 50.59 25.24 -10.23
C ARG A 182 49.78 26.20 -9.34
N SER A 183 48.47 26.06 -9.35
CA SER A 183 47.58 26.52 -8.28
C SER A 183 47.04 25.31 -7.50
N ALA A 184 46.84 25.46 -6.19
CA ALA A 184 46.53 24.36 -5.28
C ALA A 184 45.16 24.55 -4.60
N GLY A 185 44.46 23.44 -4.34
CA GLY A 185 43.45 23.38 -3.27
C GLY A 185 41.97 23.26 -3.64
N ALA A 186 41.57 23.34 -4.91
CA ALA A 186 40.19 23.03 -5.30
C ALA A 186 39.94 21.51 -5.32
N SER A 187 38.78 21.04 -4.82
CA SER A 187 38.48 19.60 -4.75
C SER A 187 38.27 19.02 -6.15
N LYS A 188 39.15 18.11 -6.58
CA LYS A 188 39.09 17.46 -7.91
C LYS A 188 37.99 16.38 -8.03
N ARG A 189 36.78 16.67 -7.58
CA ARG A 189 35.59 15.85 -7.86
C ARG A 189 35.23 16.03 -9.34
N PRO A 190 35.05 14.96 -10.14
CA PRO A 190 34.55 15.09 -11.50
C PRO A 190 33.20 15.82 -11.50
N MET A 191 32.95 16.66 -12.51
CA MET A 191 31.64 17.30 -12.67
C MET A 191 30.57 16.22 -12.88
N CYS A 192 29.41 16.35 -12.22
CA CYS A 192 28.31 15.42 -12.43
C CYS A 192 27.84 15.47 -13.89
N LYS A 193 27.55 14.30 -14.50
CA LYS A 193 27.01 14.20 -15.86
C LYS A 193 25.66 14.93 -16.08
N PHE A 194 24.96 15.27 -15.00
CA PHE A 194 23.72 16.05 -15.02
C PHE A 194 23.93 17.54 -14.66
N GLY A 195 25.15 17.95 -14.29
CA GLY A 195 25.53 19.34 -14.01
C GLY A 195 24.58 20.09 -13.06
N SER A 196 24.06 21.22 -13.54
CA SER A 196 23.09 22.06 -12.82
C SER A 196 21.66 21.47 -12.78
N SER A 197 21.40 20.39 -13.51
CA SER A 197 20.12 19.66 -13.53
C SER A 197 20.19 18.35 -12.72
N CYS A 198 21.13 18.23 -11.78
CA CYS A 198 21.31 17.00 -11.03
C CYS A 198 20.22 16.79 -9.97
N TYR A 199 19.39 15.78 -10.19
CA TYR A 199 18.33 15.32 -9.29
C TYR A 199 18.83 14.50 -8.08
N ARG A 200 20.15 14.30 -7.93
CA ARG A 200 20.73 13.45 -6.87
C ARG A 200 21.22 14.26 -5.68
N LYS A 201 20.55 14.09 -4.54
CA LYS A 201 20.85 14.80 -3.28
C LYS A 201 21.56 13.96 -2.21
N ASN A 202 21.85 12.68 -2.47
CA ASN A 202 22.50 11.84 -1.46
C ASN A 202 23.95 12.29 -1.19
N PRO A 203 24.46 12.16 0.05
CA PRO A 203 25.72 12.81 0.44
C PRO A 203 26.94 12.19 -0.24
N TRP A 204 26.89 10.91 -0.59
CA TRP A 204 27.97 10.21 -1.31
C TRP A 204 28.14 10.76 -2.72
N HIS A 205 27.03 10.94 -3.46
CA HIS A 205 27.05 11.53 -4.79
C HIS A 205 27.57 12.98 -4.78
N LEU A 206 27.27 13.76 -3.73
CA LEU A 206 27.83 15.10 -3.54
C LEU A 206 29.32 15.06 -3.14
N GLN A 207 29.75 14.06 -2.37
CA GLN A 207 31.16 13.82 -2.03
C GLN A 207 32.00 13.24 -3.19
N GLU A 208 31.37 12.61 -4.18
CA GLU A 208 32.04 12.08 -5.38
C GLU A 208 32.04 13.08 -6.54
N PHE A 209 30.97 13.86 -6.73
CA PHE A 209 30.78 14.72 -7.91
C PHE A 209 30.60 16.19 -7.58
N TYR A 210 31.18 17.06 -8.41
CA TYR A 210 31.05 18.52 -8.34
C TYR A 210 29.77 19.00 -9.06
N HIS A 211 29.08 19.96 -8.43
CA HIS A 211 27.80 20.50 -8.89
C HIS A 211 27.81 22.04 -8.88
N PRO A 212 27.95 22.72 -10.05
CA PRO A 212 27.99 24.18 -10.12
C PRO A 212 26.88 24.88 -9.33
N HIS A 213 25.63 24.45 -9.52
CA HIS A 213 24.44 25.03 -8.87
C HIS A 213 24.39 24.89 -7.33
N LEU A 214 25.21 24.02 -6.72
CA LEU A 214 25.28 23.84 -5.26
C LEU A 214 26.56 24.43 -4.65
N GLU A 215 27.59 24.68 -5.46
CA GLU A 215 28.95 24.90 -4.98
C GLU A 215 29.57 26.21 -5.46
N ASP A 216 29.22 26.67 -6.67
CA ASP A 216 29.59 28.00 -7.15
C ASP A 216 28.66 29.09 -6.56
N CYS A 217 27.51 28.66 -6.01
CA CYS A 217 26.57 29.47 -5.22
C CYS A 217 27.13 29.79 -3.81
N GLY A 218 28.38 30.26 -3.73
CA GLY A 218 29.01 30.73 -2.51
C GLY A 218 28.40 32.04 -1.98
N PRO A 219 28.65 32.39 -0.70
CA PRO A 219 28.00 33.53 -0.05
C PRO A 219 28.40 34.87 -0.67
N THR A 220 27.39 35.72 -0.93
CA THR A 220 27.51 37.07 -1.52
C THR A 220 28.20 38.06 -0.58
N THR A 221 29.52 37.96 -0.49
CA THR A 221 30.40 38.81 0.32
C THR A 221 30.85 40.06 -0.44
N SER A 222 29.89 40.91 -0.82
CA SER A 222 30.14 42.21 -1.46
C SER A 222 30.66 43.25 -0.45
N SER A 223 31.96 43.23 -0.17
CA SER A 223 32.65 44.16 0.75
C SER A 223 32.84 45.58 0.17
N GLY A 224 31.72 46.27 -0.09
CA GLY A 224 31.68 47.68 -0.46
C GLY A 224 31.75 48.61 0.75
N SER A 225 32.86 49.35 0.89
CA SER A 225 33.15 50.19 2.06
C SER A 225 32.10 51.27 2.37
N LEU A 226 31.59 51.31 3.60
CA LEU A 226 30.77 52.41 4.13
C LEU A 226 31.27 52.86 5.51
N ARG A 227 31.57 54.17 5.63
CA ARG A 227 31.78 54.85 6.92
C ARG A 227 30.97 56.16 6.99
N LYS A 228 29.93 56.11 7.84
CA LYS A 228 29.50 57.19 8.75
C LYS A 228 29.09 58.56 8.16
N SER A 229 27.78 58.78 8.05
CA SER A 229 27.14 60.08 8.31
C SER A 229 25.73 59.87 8.91
N SER A 230 25.18 60.86 9.62
CA SER A 230 24.01 60.68 10.50
C SER A 230 23.05 61.88 10.50
N SER A 231 21.76 61.61 10.29
CA SER A 231 20.58 62.52 10.35
C SER A 231 19.36 61.63 10.12
N GLU A 232 18.17 61.74 10.73
CA GLU A 232 17.50 62.71 11.64
C GLU A 232 16.22 61.99 12.19
N PRO A 233 15.27 62.61 12.93
CA PRO A 233 15.35 63.50 14.11
C PRO A 233 14.58 62.90 15.34
N PRO A 234 14.54 63.55 16.53
CA PRO A 234 14.08 62.91 17.78
C PRO A 234 12.70 63.35 18.31
N LEU A 235 12.10 62.53 19.20
CA LEU A 235 11.05 62.91 20.15
C LEU A 235 11.42 62.55 21.60
N LYS A 236 10.75 63.18 22.57
CA LYS A 236 11.31 63.48 23.91
C LYS A 236 10.81 62.57 25.05
N SER A 237 11.64 62.52 26.08
CA SER A 237 11.46 61.91 27.41
C SER A 237 10.18 62.29 28.16
N ARG A 238 9.71 61.38 29.03
CA ARG A 238 9.36 61.73 30.42
C ARG A 238 9.61 60.55 31.38
N SER A 239 9.64 60.84 32.68
CA SER A 239 10.11 59.99 33.79
C SER A 239 9.02 59.71 34.82
N GLU A 240 9.08 58.53 35.46
CA GLU A 240 8.72 58.18 36.86
C GLU A 240 8.70 56.64 36.93
N SER A 241 9.57 55.92 37.64
CA SER A 241 9.91 55.88 39.08
C SER A 241 8.86 55.21 39.97
N LEU A 242 9.12 53.96 40.39
CA LEU A 242 8.78 53.45 41.72
C LEU A 242 9.69 52.26 42.07
N LEU A 243 10.01 52.10 43.35
CA LEU A 243 11.02 51.16 43.86
C LEU A 243 10.40 49.99 44.63
N LYS A 244 11.05 48.82 44.57
CA LYS A 244 11.48 48.10 45.79
C LYS A 244 12.51 46.99 45.53
N SER A 245 13.53 46.95 46.39
CA SER A 245 14.49 45.85 46.60
C SER A 245 13.82 44.68 47.36
N THR A 246 14.41 43.47 47.48
CA THR A 246 15.53 43.09 48.38
C THR A 246 16.21 41.78 47.89
N SER A 247 17.52 41.78 47.58
CA SER A 247 18.67 41.33 48.42
C SER A 247 18.98 39.81 48.44
N GLU A 248 20.26 39.46 48.23
CA GLU A 248 20.85 38.09 48.24
C GLU A 248 21.43 37.73 49.65
N PRO A 249 22.32 36.71 49.84
CA PRO A 249 22.35 35.29 49.43
C PRO A 249 22.28 34.39 50.72
N PRO A 250 23.23 33.51 51.17
CA PRO A 250 24.12 32.52 50.53
C PRO A 250 24.14 31.07 51.15
N LEU A 251 24.85 30.16 50.46
CA LEU A 251 25.58 28.96 50.97
C LEU A 251 24.86 27.83 51.76
N LYS A 252 24.93 26.60 51.22
CA LYS A 252 25.80 25.52 51.79
C LYS A 252 25.95 24.30 50.86
N ARG A 253 27.07 23.58 51.02
CA ARG A 253 27.34 22.24 50.45
C ARG A 253 26.85 21.15 51.41
N SER A 254 26.37 20.03 50.87
CA SER A 254 26.44 18.70 51.49
C SER A 254 27.19 17.75 50.55
N ARG A 255 27.75 16.66 51.10
CA ARG A 255 28.51 15.64 50.36
C ARG A 255 27.60 14.45 50.05
N GLU A 256 27.76 13.86 48.87
CA GLU A 256 27.66 12.41 48.69
C GLU A 256 28.90 11.90 47.93
N SER A 257 29.12 10.59 47.99
CA SER A 257 30.39 9.90 47.70
C SER A 257 30.29 8.97 46.47
N PRO A 258 31.40 8.42 45.93
CA PRO A 258 31.50 8.17 44.50
C PRO A 258 30.81 6.87 44.04
N SER A 259 29.97 6.98 43.01
CA SER A 259 29.58 5.88 42.14
C SER A 259 30.45 5.83 40.87
N GLU A 260 30.48 4.67 40.23
CA GLU A 260 31.55 4.27 39.31
C GLU A 260 31.51 4.99 37.95
N LYS A 261 32.70 5.33 37.42
CA LYS A 261 32.87 5.80 36.04
C LYS A 261 32.79 4.64 35.05
N THR A 262 31.58 4.17 34.73
CA THR A 262 31.39 3.33 33.55
C THR A 262 31.59 4.18 32.28
N SER A 263 32.63 3.86 31.51
CA SER A 263 32.98 4.62 30.30
C SER A 263 31.98 4.32 29.18
N SER A 264 31.07 5.26 28.90
CA SER A 264 30.16 5.20 27.76
C SER A 264 30.93 5.35 26.44
N LYS A 265 31.42 4.23 25.90
CA LYS A 265 31.90 4.15 24.51
C LYS A 265 30.76 4.58 23.59
N GLY A 266 30.94 5.69 22.86
CA GLY A 266 29.93 6.18 21.92
C GLY A 266 29.64 5.15 20.83
N ILE A 267 28.35 4.85 20.62
CA ILE A 267 27.89 3.94 19.55
C ILE A 267 28.36 4.50 18.21
N SER A 268 29.07 3.69 17.42
CA SER A 268 29.64 4.15 16.16
C SER A 268 28.54 4.49 15.14
N ALA A 269 28.88 5.23 14.09
CA ALA A 269 27.92 5.50 13.02
C ALA A 269 27.43 4.23 12.29
N LYS A 270 28.20 3.14 12.38
CA LYS A 270 27.99 1.88 11.63
C LYS A 270 26.93 0.98 12.26
N ASP A 271 26.84 0.98 13.59
CA ASP A 271 25.96 0.10 14.37
C ASP A 271 24.50 0.61 14.44
N ARG A 272 24.22 1.78 13.85
CA ARG A 272 22.99 2.54 14.10
C ARG A 272 21.72 1.93 13.54
N PHE A 273 21.74 1.20 12.42
CA PHE A 273 20.49 0.65 11.88
C PHE A 273 19.99 -0.62 12.59
N PRO A 274 20.82 -1.65 12.85
CA PRO A 274 20.37 -2.82 13.63
C PRO A 274 19.83 -2.45 15.01
N VAL A 275 20.46 -1.48 15.69
CA VAL A 275 19.96 -0.93 16.97
C VAL A 275 18.64 -0.18 16.80
N ARG A 276 18.47 0.64 15.75
CA ARG A 276 17.18 1.28 15.43
C ARG A 276 16.08 0.25 15.12
N LEU A 277 16.41 -0.85 14.44
CA LEU A 277 15.46 -1.93 14.16
C LEU A 277 15.02 -2.64 15.43
N GLN A 278 15.96 -2.98 16.32
CA GLN A 278 15.64 -3.55 17.62
C GLN A 278 14.80 -2.57 18.48
N ALA A 279 15.09 -1.27 18.44
CA ALA A 279 14.33 -0.23 19.15
C ALA A 279 12.94 0.05 18.54
N SER A 280 12.73 -0.26 17.26
CA SER A 280 11.43 -0.11 16.57
C SER A 280 10.45 -1.25 16.83
N ALA A 281 10.89 -2.31 17.53
CA ALA A 281 10.04 -3.41 17.95
C ALA A 281 8.93 -2.93 18.91
N PRO A 282 7.71 -3.50 18.85
CA PRO A 282 7.31 -4.65 18.03
C PRO A 282 6.85 -4.28 16.61
N PHE A 283 6.82 -3.00 16.23
CA PHE A 283 6.20 -2.55 14.98
C PHE A 283 7.10 -2.68 13.76
N ASN A 284 8.41 -2.44 13.90
CA ASN A 284 9.37 -2.36 12.78
C ASN A 284 8.89 -1.45 11.62
N PHE A 285 8.12 -0.41 11.96
CA PHE A 285 7.57 0.58 11.03
C PHE A 285 8.47 1.82 11.02
N PHE A 286 8.83 2.27 9.82
CA PHE A 286 9.71 3.41 9.60
C PHE A 286 9.16 4.35 8.54
N LEU A 287 9.70 5.56 8.54
CA LEU A 287 9.58 6.51 7.44
C LEU A 287 10.93 6.64 6.71
N ASN A 288 10.99 7.38 5.60
CA ASN A 288 12.27 7.80 5.02
C ASN A 288 12.77 9.11 5.63
N LYS A 289 14.04 9.40 5.40
CA LYS A 289 14.61 10.74 5.54
C LYS A 289 14.31 11.57 4.29
N THR A 290 13.89 12.81 4.49
CA THR A 290 13.61 13.82 3.47
C THR A 290 14.76 14.82 3.45
N TYR A 291 15.38 15.06 2.29
CA TYR A 291 16.60 15.85 2.19
C TYR A 291 16.33 17.36 2.30
N SER A 292 15.19 17.83 1.79
CA SER A 292 14.79 19.24 1.89
C SER A 292 13.99 19.58 3.16
N VAL A 293 13.97 18.68 4.16
CA VAL A 293 13.25 18.84 5.44
C VAL A 293 14.09 18.24 6.58
N GLU A 294 14.90 19.09 7.21
CA GLU A 294 15.98 18.74 8.15
C GLU A 294 15.50 17.97 9.38
N GLU A 295 14.27 18.24 9.84
CA GLU A 295 13.62 17.59 10.97
C GLU A 295 13.60 16.05 10.82
N THR A 296 13.41 15.57 9.58
CA THR A 296 13.40 14.13 9.26
C THR A 296 14.78 13.47 9.33
N GLN A 297 15.87 14.26 9.31
CA GLN A 297 17.24 13.74 9.42
C GLN A 297 17.56 13.30 10.85
N ASN A 298 16.91 13.93 11.84
CA ASN A 298 17.08 13.68 13.27
C ASN A 298 16.08 12.64 13.83
N ASP A 299 15.03 12.31 13.08
CA ASP A 299 14.03 11.32 13.47
C ASP A 299 14.65 9.89 13.56
N PRO A 300 14.61 9.23 14.75
CA PRO A 300 15.26 7.95 14.97
C PRO A 300 14.58 6.77 14.24
N LEU A 301 13.36 6.92 13.74
CA LEU A 301 12.63 5.91 12.96
C LEU A 301 12.63 6.23 11.46
N SER A 302 13.65 6.93 10.97
CA SER A 302 13.77 7.38 9.57
C SER A 302 14.98 6.80 8.84
N LEU A 303 14.73 6.15 7.71
CA LEU A 303 15.72 5.36 6.95
C LEU A 303 16.12 5.98 5.60
N VAL A 304 17.22 5.48 5.05
CA VAL A 304 17.60 5.61 3.63
C VAL A 304 17.78 4.22 3.02
N LEU A 305 17.72 4.08 1.69
CA LEU A 305 17.87 2.77 1.02
C LEU A 305 19.15 1.99 1.45
N PRO A 306 20.32 2.63 1.62
CA PRO A 306 21.52 1.95 2.14
C PRO A 306 21.43 1.44 3.59
N ASP A 307 20.49 1.91 4.43
CA ASP A 307 20.25 1.30 5.75
C ASP A 307 19.73 -0.13 5.57
N ILE A 308 18.70 -0.28 4.72
CA ILE A 308 17.99 -1.55 4.47
C ILE A 308 18.89 -2.60 3.81
N LEU A 309 19.78 -2.16 2.90
CA LEU A 309 20.72 -3.02 2.18
C LEU A 309 22.08 -3.17 2.89
N SER A 310 22.25 -2.61 4.08
CA SER A 310 23.53 -2.56 4.78
C SER A 310 24.07 -3.96 5.13
N PRO A 311 25.37 -4.26 4.96
CA PRO A 311 25.95 -5.52 5.43
C PRO A 311 25.85 -5.70 6.96
N HIS A 312 25.60 -4.61 7.71
CA HIS A 312 25.30 -4.70 9.14
C HIS A 312 23.93 -5.33 9.45
N MET A 313 23.06 -5.54 8.45
CA MET A 313 21.83 -6.33 8.56
C MET A 313 22.04 -7.84 8.34
N GLY A 314 23.24 -8.23 7.88
CA GLY A 314 23.65 -9.57 7.49
C GLY A 314 24.30 -9.57 6.09
N ASP A 315 25.04 -10.63 5.76
CA ASP A 315 25.61 -10.82 4.42
C ASP A 315 24.52 -11.24 3.42
N ILE A 316 23.98 -10.29 2.64
CA ILE A 316 23.04 -10.59 1.54
C ILE A 316 23.74 -11.48 0.50
N VAL A 317 23.10 -12.59 0.13
CA VAL A 317 23.53 -13.56 -0.89
C VAL A 317 22.93 -13.20 -2.25
N GLU A 318 21.61 -13.05 -2.27
CA GLU A 318 20.76 -12.76 -3.43
C GLU A 318 19.56 -11.89 -2.98
N SER A 319 18.99 -11.11 -3.89
CA SER A 319 17.82 -10.26 -3.61
C SER A 319 16.82 -10.16 -4.76
N ALA A 320 15.57 -9.84 -4.43
CA ALA A 320 14.55 -9.44 -5.39
C ALA A 320 13.93 -8.09 -5.00
N GLN A 321 13.62 -7.29 -6.01
CA GLN A 321 13.00 -5.97 -5.93
C GLN A 321 11.73 -5.98 -6.80
N LEU A 322 10.56 -6.02 -6.19
CA LEU A 322 9.28 -5.87 -6.88
C LEU A 322 8.89 -4.39 -6.77
N ASN A 323 8.77 -3.68 -7.90
CA ASN A 323 8.40 -2.26 -7.91
C ASN A 323 7.58 -1.83 -9.14
N PHE A 324 6.99 -0.63 -9.09
CA PHE A 324 6.37 0.00 -10.25
C PHE A 324 7.42 0.66 -11.15
N MET A 325 8.06 1.75 -10.68
CA MET A 325 9.13 2.46 -11.38
C MET A 325 10.50 2.13 -10.78
N VAL A 326 11.49 1.89 -11.65
CA VAL A 326 12.88 1.62 -11.27
C VAL A 326 13.85 2.42 -12.16
N ASP A 327 14.64 3.31 -11.55
CA ASP A 327 15.87 3.88 -12.10
C ASP A 327 17.01 2.92 -11.73
N LEU A 328 17.52 2.17 -12.72
CA LEU A 328 18.60 1.20 -12.51
C LEU A 328 19.89 1.87 -12.06
N GLU A 329 20.19 3.09 -12.52
CA GLU A 329 21.43 3.76 -12.12
C GLU A 329 21.36 4.20 -10.65
N PHE A 330 20.21 4.68 -10.18
CA PHE A 330 19.96 4.90 -8.76
C PHE A 330 20.05 3.57 -7.97
N LEU A 331 19.32 2.53 -8.39
CA LEU A 331 19.28 1.25 -7.68
C LEU A 331 20.69 0.65 -7.54
N MET A 332 21.40 0.51 -8.66
CA MET A 332 22.72 -0.11 -8.70
C MET A 332 23.80 0.76 -8.05
N SER A 333 23.66 2.09 -8.03
CA SER A 333 24.52 2.96 -7.21
C SER A 333 24.37 2.69 -5.72
N ASN A 334 23.14 2.47 -5.22
CA ASN A 334 22.91 2.10 -3.82
C ASN A 334 23.50 0.71 -3.51
N TYR A 335 23.26 -0.30 -4.36
CA TYR A 335 23.84 -1.64 -4.21
C TYR A 335 25.37 -1.61 -4.22
N LYS A 336 25.99 -0.82 -5.10
CA LYS A 336 27.44 -0.61 -5.13
C LYS A 336 27.96 0.02 -3.83
N ALA A 337 27.27 1.05 -3.31
CA ALA A 337 27.67 1.76 -2.10
C ALA A 337 27.68 0.89 -0.83
N VAL A 338 26.88 -0.19 -0.79
CA VAL A 338 26.87 -1.18 0.31
C VAL A 338 27.66 -2.46 0.01
N GLY A 339 28.37 -2.53 -1.11
CA GLY A 339 29.22 -3.68 -1.47
C GLY A 339 28.48 -4.88 -2.10
N LEU A 340 27.26 -4.69 -2.60
CA LEU A 340 26.42 -5.73 -3.23
C LEU A 340 26.50 -5.74 -4.77
N ALA A 341 27.43 -4.99 -5.36
CA ALA A 341 27.65 -5.01 -6.82
C ALA A 341 28.01 -6.42 -7.31
N GLY A 342 27.36 -6.88 -8.38
CA GLY A 342 27.56 -8.22 -8.95
C GLY A 342 26.89 -9.37 -8.18
N ARG A 343 26.16 -9.11 -7.09
CA ARG A 343 25.31 -10.13 -6.46
C ARG A 343 24.03 -10.36 -7.30
N PRO A 344 23.45 -11.57 -7.31
CA PRO A 344 22.18 -11.84 -7.99
C PRO A 344 21.07 -10.91 -7.51
N LEU A 345 20.46 -10.20 -8.46
CA LEU A 345 19.39 -9.24 -8.24
C LEU A 345 18.28 -9.44 -9.28
N LEU A 346 17.10 -9.87 -8.82
CA LEU A 346 15.88 -9.87 -9.62
C LEU A 346 15.15 -8.52 -9.48
N VAL A 347 14.74 -7.92 -10.59
CA VAL A 347 13.87 -6.73 -10.61
C VAL A 347 12.59 -7.06 -11.38
N MET A 348 11.46 -7.09 -10.66
CA MET A 348 10.12 -7.20 -11.25
C MET A 348 9.53 -5.79 -11.38
N TYR A 349 9.31 -5.32 -12.61
CA TYR A 349 9.00 -3.91 -12.87
C TYR A 349 7.73 -3.67 -13.71
N GLY A 350 7.11 -2.50 -13.53
CA GLY A 350 6.12 -1.95 -14.47
C GLY A 350 6.76 -1.01 -15.50
N GLN A 351 7.65 -0.13 -15.04
CA GLN A 351 8.44 0.82 -15.82
C GLN A 351 9.92 0.76 -15.37
N LEU A 352 10.84 0.92 -16.33
CA LEU A 352 12.29 0.78 -16.13
C LEU A 352 13.04 1.90 -16.84
N GLY A 353 13.99 2.52 -16.16
CA GLY A 353 14.96 3.47 -16.70
C GLY A 353 16.39 2.94 -16.55
N GLY A 354 17.21 3.15 -17.59
CA GLY A 354 18.53 2.52 -17.71
C GLY A 354 18.47 1.16 -18.41
N ASN A 355 19.64 0.61 -18.76
CA ASN A 355 19.77 -0.64 -19.51
C ASN A 355 20.23 -1.79 -18.58
N PRO A 356 19.51 -2.91 -18.50
CA PRO A 356 19.92 -4.06 -17.67
C PRO A 356 21.30 -4.63 -18.03
N SER A 357 21.70 -4.60 -19.31
CA SER A 357 22.98 -5.19 -19.74
C SER A 357 24.22 -4.40 -19.32
N ASP A 358 24.05 -3.21 -18.75
CA ASP A 358 25.14 -2.45 -18.10
C ASP A 358 25.57 -3.08 -16.75
N TYR A 359 24.79 -4.02 -16.20
CA TYR A 359 24.92 -4.48 -14.81
C TYR A 359 25.01 -6.03 -14.69
N PRO A 360 26.21 -6.59 -14.47
CA PRO A 360 26.36 -8.02 -14.21
C PRO A 360 25.60 -8.50 -12.96
N GLY A 361 24.92 -9.65 -13.07
CA GLY A 361 24.11 -10.23 -11.98
C GLY A 361 22.66 -9.72 -11.89
N LEU A 362 22.26 -8.79 -12.74
CA LEU A 362 20.91 -8.23 -12.80
C LEU A 362 20.01 -9.01 -13.76
N THR A 363 18.86 -9.47 -13.28
CA THR A 363 17.73 -9.98 -14.09
C THR A 363 16.57 -8.98 -13.98
N CYS A 364 16.06 -8.48 -15.11
CA CYS A 364 14.91 -7.58 -15.14
C CYS A 364 13.73 -8.21 -15.89
N THR A 365 12.62 -8.45 -15.18
CA THR A 365 11.41 -9.09 -15.72
C THR A 365 10.23 -8.11 -15.65
N LYS A 366 9.70 -7.72 -16.81
CA LYS A 366 8.50 -6.86 -16.86
C LYS A 366 7.27 -7.66 -16.40
N VAL A 367 6.50 -7.13 -15.46
CA VAL A 367 5.29 -7.79 -14.97
C VAL A 367 4.16 -7.65 -15.99
N ASN A 368 3.56 -8.78 -16.37
CA ASN A 368 2.37 -8.78 -17.22
C ASN A 368 1.14 -8.27 -16.44
N ILE A 369 0.33 -7.44 -17.08
CA ILE A 369 -0.89 -6.87 -16.51
C ILE A 369 -2.07 -7.21 -17.43
N PRO A 370 -2.92 -8.18 -17.06
CA PRO A 370 -3.92 -8.75 -17.97
C PRO A 370 -5.18 -7.89 -18.16
N PHE A 371 -5.33 -6.77 -17.44
CA PHE A 371 -6.51 -5.90 -17.54
C PHE A 371 -6.12 -4.45 -17.79
N GLN A 372 -6.84 -3.79 -18.71
CA GLN A 372 -6.73 -2.35 -18.94
C GLN A 372 -6.91 -1.57 -17.64
N TYR A 373 -6.12 -0.50 -17.45
CA TYR A 373 -6.04 0.30 -16.21
C TYR A 373 -5.57 -0.47 -14.95
N GLY A 374 -5.08 -1.71 -15.09
CA GLY A 374 -4.30 -2.38 -14.07
C GLY A 374 -2.87 -1.82 -13.98
N THR A 375 -2.15 -2.15 -12.90
CA THR A 375 -0.74 -1.73 -12.71
C THR A 375 0.00 -2.74 -11.82
N HIS A 376 1.29 -2.97 -12.08
CA HIS A 376 2.18 -3.59 -11.09
C HIS A 376 2.63 -2.52 -10.12
N HIS A 377 1.90 -2.36 -9.02
CA HIS A 377 2.08 -1.24 -8.10
C HIS A 377 2.72 -1.63 -6.76
N THR A 378 2.76 -2.93 -6.48
CA THR A 378 3.60 -3.66 -5.51
C THR A 378 4.98 -3.04 -5.29
N LYS A 379 5.40 -2.93 -4.03
CA LYS A 379 6.69 -2.35 -3.59
C LYS A 379 7.26 -3.18 -2.45
N MET A 380 8.08 -4.18 -2.79
CA MET A 380 8.58 -5.20 -1.86
C MET A 380 10.01 -5.63 -2.19
N MET A 381 10.83 -5.82 -1.15
CA MET A 381 12.15 -6.43 -1.24
C MET A 381 12.12 -7.83 -0.61
N LEU A 382 12.71 -8.81 -1.28
CA LEU A 382 13.08 -10.11 -0.71
C LEU A 382 14.60 -10.12 -0.60
N LEU A 383 15.13 -10.32 0.60
CA LEU A 383 16.57 -10.22 0.88
C LEU A 383 17.02 -11.55 1.50
N GLN A 384 17.69 -12.39 0.72
CA GLN A 384 18.30 -13.62 1.23
C GLN A 384 19.68 -13.29 1.80
N TYR A 385 19.92 -13.68 3.04
CA TYR A 385 21.21 -13.59 3.73
C TYR A 385 21.84 -14.97 3.85
N LYS A 386 23.12 -15.03 4.23
CA LYS A 386 23.76 -16.30 4.63
C LYS A 386 23.00 -16.97 5.79
N ASP A 387 22.54 -16.15 6.74
CA ASP A 387 22.06 -16.59 8.06
C ASP A 387 20.53 -16.51 8.20
N GLY A 388 19.80 -16.27 7.09
CA GLY A 388 18.35 -16.12 7.10
C GLY A 388 17.76 -15.37 5.90
N LEU A 389 16.53 -14.92 6.03
CA LEU A 389 15.76 -14.17 5.03
C LEU A 389 15.12 -12.94 5.69
N ARG A 390 14.98 -11.83 4.96
CA ARG A 390 14.04 -10.75 5.33
C ARG A 390 13.11 -10.39 4.18
N VAL A 391 11.94 -9.89 4.55
CA VAL A 391 10.96 -9.27 3.67
C VAL A 391 10.81 -7.81 4.08
N VAL A 392 10.81 -6.90 3.11
CA VAL A 392 10.58 -5.47 3.33
C VAL A 392 9.41 -5.03 2.47
N VAL A 393 8.36 -4.51 3.08
CA VAL A 393 7.19 -3.96 2.37
C VAL A 393 7.21 -2.45 2.52
N HIS A 394 7.16 -1.72 1.40
CA HIS A 394 7.36 -0.26 1.40
C HIS A 394 6.45 0.44 0.41
N THR A 395 6.58 1.77 0.33
CA THR A 395 5.75 2.64 -0.52
C THR A 395 6.54 3.43 -1.56
N ALA A 396 7.87 3.49 -1.44
CA ALA A 396 8.75 4.15 -2.40
C ALA A 396 8.93 3.37 -3.71
N ASN A 397 8.83 4.06 -4.84
CA ASN A 397 9.40 3.64 -6.11
C ASN A 397 10.94 3.60 -6.03
N LEU A 398 11.63 2.83 -6.88
CA LEU A 398 13.10 2.80 -6.88
C LEU A 398 13.66 3.92 -7.77
N VAL A 399 13.31 5.17 -7.43
CA VAL A 399 13.78 6.40 -8.10
C VAL A 399 14.15 7.46 -7.04
N PRO A 400 15.11 8.36 -7.31
CA PRO A 400 15.59 9.34 -6.32
C PRO A 400 14.51 10.21 -5.64
N ASP A 401 13.57 10.79 -6.39
CA ASP A 401 12.53 11.70 -5.85
C ASP A 401 11.70 11.03 -4.73
N ASP A 402 11.29 9.78 -4.96
CA ASP A 402 10.55 8.97 -4.01
C ASP A 402 11.31 8.74 -2.70
N TRP A 403 12.63 8.52 -2.76
CA TRP A 403 13.45 8.26 -1.56
C TRP A 403 13.97 9.52 -0.88
N TYR A 404 14.14 10.61 -1.62
CA TYR A 404 14.79 11.83 -1.13
C TYR A 404 13.80 12.92 -0.68
N GLU A 405 12.60 13.01 -1.25
CA GLU A 405 11.73 14.20 -1.03
C GLU A 405 10.31 13.89 -0.57
N LYS A 406 9.75 12.74 -0.95
CA LYS A 406 8.39 12.35 -0.56
C LYS A 406 8.37 11.73 0.84
N THR A 407 7.24 11.78 1.56
CA THR A 407 7.03 10.96 2.76
C THR A 407 6.62 9.56 2.34
N GLN A 408 7.44 8.57 2.70
CA GLN A 408 7.27 7.14 2.44
C GLN A 408 7.24 6.37 3.76
N GLY A 409 6.53 5.24 3.78
CA GLY A 409 6.53 4.27 4.87
C GLY A 409 7.12 2.91 4.47
N TYR A 410 7.71 2.23 5.47
CA TYR A 410 8.41 0.96 5.36
C TYR A 410 8.04 0.05 6.54
N TRP A 411 7.92 -1.25 6.29
CA TRP A 411 7.98 -2.30 7.29
C TRP A 411 9.15 -3.23 6.98
N VAL A 412 9.96 -3.55 7.99
CA VAL A 412 11.12 -4.44 7.87
C VAL A 412 10.90 -5.67 8.76
N SER A 413 10.91 -6.86 8.16
CA SER A 413 10.69 -8.09 8.93
C SER A 413 11.81 -8.36 9.95
N PRO A 414 11.51 -9.17 10.99
CA PRO A 414 12.54 -9.95 11.69
C PRO A 414 13.44 -10.72 10.70
N LEU A 415 14.61 -11.16 11.17
CA LEU A 415 15.38 -12.15 10.41
C LEU A 415 14.70 -13.50 10.58
N PHE A 416 14.26 -14.09 9.47
CA PHE A 416 13.68 -15.43 9.43
C PHE A 416 14.83 -16.42 9.23
N PRO A 417 15.20 -17.25 10.22
CA PRO A 417 16.30 -18.21 10.08
C PRO A 417 15.92 -19.32 9.08
N GLU A 418 16.91 -20.02 8.54
CA GLU A 418 16.64 -21.23 7.75
C GLU A 418 16.14 -22.35 8.68
N LEU A 419 15.14 -23.10 8.21
CA LEU A 419 14.61 -24.26 8.91
C LEU A 419 15.64 -25.40 8.91
N GLU A 420 15.54 -26.27 9.91
CA GLU A 420 16.27 -27.55 9.91
C GLU A 420 15.94 -28.36 8.65
N ASN A 421 16.91 -29.12 8.17
CA ASN A 421 16.74 -29.97 6.98
C ASN A 421 15.49 -30.87 7.09
N ASP A 422 14.94 -31.24 5.94
CA ASP A 422 13.67 -31.95 5.71
C ASP A 422 12.38 -31.13 5.94
N LYS A 423 12.43 -29.97 6.62
CA LYS A 423 11.26 -29.07 6.81
C LYS A 423 11.09 -28.09 5.63
N SER A 424 10.37 -28.51 4.59
CA SER A 424 10.16 -27.73 3.36
C SER A 424 8.69 -27.47 2.99
N SER A 425 7.75 -27.75 3.90
CA SER A 425 6.34 -27.40 3.72
C SER A 425 6.14 -25.89 3.83
N VAL A 426 5.07 -25.38 3.20
CA VAL A 426 4.62 -23.99 3.40
C VAL A 426 4.06 -23.76 4.81
N LEU A 427 3.70 -24.85 5.52
CA LEU A 427 3.20 -24.82 6.90
C LEU A 427 4.30 -24.93 7.96
N ASP A 428 5.47 -25.44 7.62
CA ASP A 428 6.62 -25.50 8.54
C ASP A 428 7.08 -24.07 8.83
N GLY A 429 7.30 -23.72 10.10
CA GLY A 429 7.69 -22.35 10.46
C GLY A 429 6.68 -21.28 10.00
N GLU A 430 5.39 -21.58 9.93
CA GLU A 430 4.36 -20.59 9.61
C GLU A 430 4.08 -19.67 10.82
N SER A 431 3.86 -18.40 10.51
CA SER A 431 3.47 -17.33 11.43
C SER A 431 2.05 -17.48 11.99
N PRO A 432 1.75 -16.94 13.19
CA PRO A 432 0.37 -16.89 13.72
C PRO A 432 -0.59 -16.04 12.85
N THR A 433 -0.06 -15.28 11.89
CA THR A 433 -0.79 -14.38 10.98
C THR A 433 -0.98 -14.94 9.56
N ARG A 434 -0.49 -16.16 9.26
CA ARG A 434 -0.45 -16.80 7.92
C ARG A 434 0.44 -16.11 6.86
N PHE A 435 1.35 -15.23 7.28
CA PHE A 435 2.23 -14.47 6.40
C PHE A 435 3.05 -15.33 5.43
N LYS A 436 3.59 -16.49 5.85
CA LYS A 436 4.46 -17.33 5.00
C LYS A 436 3.67 -17.89 3.82
N ARG A 437 2.52 -18.49 4.08
CA ARG A 437 1.62 -19.00 3.05
C ARG A 437 1.03 -17.88 2.19
N ASP A 438 0.57 -16.78 2.79
CA ASP A 438 0.01 -15.66 2.03
C ASP A 438 1.07 -15.07 1.06
N LEU A 439 2.35 -15.00 1.46
CA LEU A 439 3.45 -14.57 0.60
C LEU A 439 3.75 -15.59 -0.52
N VAL A 440 3.75 -16.89 -0.21
CA VAL A 440 3.97 -17.95 -1.21
C VAL A 440 2.84 -17.99 -2.24
N GLU A 441 1.58 -17.94 -1.81
CA GLU A 441 0.40 -17.83 -2.68
C GLU A 441 0.50 -16.57 -3.56
N TYR A 442 0.91 -15.43 -2.98
CA TYR A 442 1.04 -14.17 -3.69
C TYR A 442 2.14 -14.18 -4.78
N LEU A 443 3.33 -14.70 -4.49
CA LEU A 443 4.41 -14.78 -5.47
C LEU A 443 4.09 -15.74 -6.62
N GLN A 444 3.39 -16.84 -6.33
CA GLN A 444 2.94 -17.79 -7.35
C GLN A 444 1.85 -17.20 -8.25
N ALA A 445 1.03 -16.27 -7.75
CA ALA A 445 0.01 -15.57 -8.52
C ALA A 445 0.55 -14.64 -9.64
N TYR A 446 1.87 -14.43 -9.72
CA TYR A 446 2.52 -13.79 -10.87
C TYR A 446 2.71 -14.73 -12.06
N LYS A 447 2.66 -16.06 -11.83
CA LYS A 447 2.98 -17.12 -12.82
C LYS A 447 4.37 -16.97 -13.48
N ALA A 448 5.28 -16.19 -12.86
CA ALA A 448 6.63 -15.92 -13.37
C ALA A 448 7.65 -16.94 -12.81
N PRO A 449 8.53 -17.55 -13.64
CA PRO A 449 9.49 -18.57 -13.18
C PRO A 449 10.39 -18.11 -12.02
N ASP A 450 10.89 -16.87 -12.07
CA ASP A 450 11.75 -16.32 -11.03
C ASP A 450 11.04 -16.24 -9.67
N LEU A 451 9.79 -15.74 -9.66
CA LEU A 451 9.00 -15.63 -8.43
C LEU A 451 8.49 -17.00 -7.95
N THR A 452 8.28 -17.95 -8.86
CA THR A 452 8.05 -19.36 -8.50
C THR A 452 9.28 -19.93 -7.78
N ARG A 453 10.52 -19.64 -8.23
CA ARG A 453 11.75 -20.03 -7.51
C ARG A 453 11.83 -19.36 -6.14
N TRP A 454 11.59 -18.05 -6.04
CA TRP A 454 11.53 -17.35 -4.75
C TRP A 454 10.47 -17.94 -3.80
N SER A 455 9.31 -18.34 -4.31
CA SER A 455 8.27 -19.00 -3.50
C SER A 455 8.71 -20.36 -2.95
N HIS A 456 9.65 -21.05 -3.61
CA HIS A 456 10.25 -22.29 -3.10
C HIS A 456 11.39 -22.00 -2.12
N LEU A 457 12.19 -20.97 -2.36
CA LEU A 457 13.21 -20.51 -1.42
C LEU A 457 12.60 -20.11 -0.07
N ILE A 458 11.50 -19.35 -0.10
CA ILE A 458 10.75 -18.90 1.10
C ILE A 458 10.22 -20.08 1.93
N LYS A 459 9.88 -21.22 1.32
CA LYS A 459 9.43 -22.41 2.08
C LYS A 459 10.49 -22.93 3.05
N ARG A 460 11.78 -22.66 2.83
CA ARG A 460 12.89 -23.11 3.69
C ARG A 460 13.14 -22.25 4.93
N TYR A 461 12.48 -21.10 5.10
CA TYR A 461 12.75 -20.18 6.20
C TYR A 461 11.62 -20.17 7.25
N ASP A 462 11.95 -19.90 8.52
CA ASP A 462 11.01 -19.85 9.64
C ASP A 462 10.44 -18.42 9.85
N PHE A 463 9.13 -18.29 9.65
CA PHE A 463 8.36 -17.05 9.77
C PHE A 463 7.57 -16.97 11.09
N THR A 464 7.73 -17.90 12.04
CA THR A 464 7.01 -17.90 13.34
C THR A 464 7.10 -16.57 14.09
N SER A 465 8.21 -15.84 13.94
CA SER A 465 8.44 -14.51 14.52
C SER A 465 7.69 -13.35 13.84
N CYS A 466 6.99 -13.59 12.72
CA CYS A 466 6.24 -12.55 12.00
C CYS A 466 4.91 -12.23 12.71
N ASN A 467 4.74 -10.96 13.10
CA ASN A 467 3.60 -10.49 13.89
C ASN A 467 2.58 -9.63 13.09
N VAL A 468 2.78 -9.44 11.78
CA VAL A 468 1.85 -8.76 10.88
C VAL A 468 1.19 -9.73 9.91
N ALA A 469 -0.02 -9.42 9.45
CA ALA A 469 -0.69 -10.18 8.39
C ALA A 469 -0.43 -9.56 7.02
N LEU A 470 -0.21 -10.38 5.99
CA LEU A 470 -0.02 -9.90 4.62
C LEU A 470 -1.36 -9.56 3.97
N VAL A 471 -1.43 -8.43 3.27
CA VAL A 471 -2.59 -7.98 2.50
C VAL A 471 -2.13 -7.68 1.08
N CYS A 472 -2.62 -8.45 0.11
CA CYS A 472 -2.23 -8.34 -1.28
C CYS A 472 -3.44 -8.19 -2.19
N SER A 473 -3.20 -7.60 -3.36
CA SER A 473 -4.13 -7.60 -4.49
C SER A 473 -3.47 -8.31 -5.67
N VAL A 474 -4.25 -9.15 -6.35
CA VAL A 474 -3.85 -9.92 -7.53
C VAL A 474 -4.88 -9.64 -8.63
N PRO A 475 -4.47 -9.23 -9.84
CA PRO A 475 -5.39 -9.04 -10.96
C PRO A 475 -6.20 -10.31 -11.23
N GLY A 476 -7.52 -10.20 -11.27
CA GLY A 476 -8.41 -11.33 -11.56
C GLY A 476 -9.84 -11.17 -11.05
N TYR A 477 -10.70 -12.10 -11.48
CA TYR A 477 -12.06 -12.27 -11.00
C TYR A 477 -12.08 -13.35 -9.92
N HIS A 478 -12.34 -12.97 -8.67
CA HIS A 478 -12.20 -13.83 -7.50
C HIS A 478 -13.58 -14.16 -6.91
N ALA A 479 -14.01 -15.41 -7.04
CA ALA A 479 -15.29 -15.93 -6.53
C ALA A 479 -15.08 -17.04 -5.49
N GLY A 480 -16.15 -17.44 -4.79
CA GLY A 480 -16.07 -18.44 -3.70
C GLY A 480 -15.06 -18.03 -2.62
N GLU A 481 -14.32 -19.02 -2.09
CA GLU A 481 -13.26 -18.77 -1.11
C GLU A 481 -12.15 -17.81 -1.57
N ASN A 482 -11.91 -17.73 -2.89
CA ASN A 482 -10.85 -16.87 -3.43
C ASN A 482 -11.16 -15.38 -3.25
N LYS A 483 -12.45 -15.02 -3.10
CA LYS A 483 -12.90 -13.65 -2.85
C LYS A 483 -12.24 -13.03 -1.62
N ASP A 484 -12.04 -13.80 -0.55
CA ASP A 484 -11.48 -13.30 0.71
C ASP A 484 -9.94 -13.43 0.78
N ARG A 485 -9.27 -13.91 -0.28
CA ARG A 485 -7.80 -14.01 -0.34
C ARG A 485 -7.13 -12.67 -0.65
N TRP A 486 -7.80 -11.77 -1.37
CA TRP A 486 -7.20 -10.56 -1.92
C TRP A 486 -7.99 -9.27 -1.59
N GLY A 487 -7.36 -8.12 -1.84
CA GLY A 487 -8.01 -6.81 -1.83
C GLY A 487 -8.67 -6.44 -0.50
N HIS A 488 -9.78 -5.69 -0.57
CA HIS A 488 -10.48 -5.23 0.64
C HIS A 488 -11.14 -6.38 1.41
N MET A 489 -11.50 -7.47 0.75
CA MET A 489 -12.10 -8.65 1.38
C MET A 489 -11.10 -9.45 2.23
N LYS A 490 -9.82 -9.52 1.84
CA LYS A 490 -8.73 -10.01 2.71
C LYS A 490 -8.64 -9.23 4.02
N VAL A 491 -8.71 -7.90 3.94
CA VAL A 491 -8.70 -7.03 5.14
C VAL A 491 -9.96 -7.26 5.98
N ARG A 492 -11.14 -7.35 5.35
CA ARG A 492 -12.42 -7.64 6.02
C ARG A 492 -12.35 -8.91 6.85
N ARG A 493 -11.87 -10.01 6.27
CA ARG A 493 -11.71 -11.30 6.95
C ARG A 493 -10.71 -11.23 8.11
N LEU A 494 -9.57 -10.56 7.93
CA LEU A 494 -8.57 -10.39 8.99
C LEU A 494 -9.11 -9.55 10.16
N LEU A 495 -9.79 -8.43 9.88
CA LEU A 495 -10.38 -7.58 10.92
C LEU A 495 -11.52 -8.30 11.65
N HIS A 496 -12.39 -9.01 10.92
CA HIS A 496 -13.48 -9.80 11.50
C HIS A 496 -12.98 -10.85 12.49
N ASN A 497 -11.91 -11.57 12.13
CA ASN A 497 -11.38 -12.67 12.94
C ASN A 497 -10.51 -12.22 14.12
N HIS A 498 -9.96 -10.99 14.10
CA HIS A 498 -8.85 -10.59 14.97
C HIS A 498 -8.98 -9.20 15.63
N THR A 499 -10.06 -8.44 15.39
CA THR A 499 -10.32 -7.16 16.06
C THR A 499 -11.71 -7.13 16.72
N PRO A 500 -11.90 -6.40 17.83
CA PRO A 500 -13.21 -6.28 18.46
C PRO A 500 -14.15 -5.43 17.59
N THR A 501 -15.41 -5.85 17.43
CA THR A 501 -16.42 -5.13 16.66
C THR A 501 -16.77 -3.76 17.27
N TRP A 502 -16.10 -2.72 16.80
CA TRP A 502 -16.45 -1.34 17.12
C TRP A 502 -17.82 -0.98 16.50
N GLN A 503 -18.74 -0.49 17.35
CA GLN A 503 -20.02 0.09 16.94
C GLN A 503 -19.82 1.14 15.81
N SER A 504 -20.67 1.13 14.78
CA SER A 504 -20.38 1.67 13.43
C SER A 504 -20.19 3.19 13.29
N SER A 505 -20.19 3.94 14.40
CA SER A 505 -20.01 5.41 14.40
C SER A 505 -18.55 5.89 14.40
N ARG A 506 -17.55 5.02 14.65
CA ARG A 506 -16.12 5.42 14.60
C ARG A 506 -15.61 5.47 13.14
N PRO A 507 -14.97 6.56 12.69
CA PRO A 507 -14.55 6.74 11.31
C PRO A 507 -13.40 5.81 10.90
N VAL A 508 -13.40 5.43 9.63
CA VAL A 508 -12.22 4.93 8.91
C VAL A 508 -11.40 6.13 8.44
N ILE A 509 -10.07 6.03 8.54
CA ILE A 509 -9.15 6.96 7.87
C ILE A 509 -8.47 6.20 6.72
N ALA A 510 -8.51 6.80 5.53
CA ALA A 510 -7.80 6.37 4.34
C ALA A 510 -6.84 7.48 3.90
N GLN A 511 -5.54 7.25 4.01
CA GLN A 511 -4.50 8.16 3.53
C GLN A 511 -3.90 7.57 2.25
N CYS A 512 -3.86 8.35 1.18
CA CYS A 512 -3.41 7.89 -0.13
C CYS A 512 -2.65 8.97 -0.92
N SER A 513 -2.01 8.57 -2.02
CA SER A 513 -1.35 9.47 -2.97
C SER A 513 -2.08 9.56 -4.31
N SER A 514 -3.07 8.71 -4.57
CA SER A 514 -3.86 8.68 -5.81
C SER A 514 -5.27 8.19 -5.55
N ILE A 515 -6.21 8.66 -6.39
CA ILE A 515 -7.63 8.40 -6.27
C ILE A 515 -8.18 8.03 -7.65
N GLY A 516 -8.82 6.86 -7.75
CA GLY A 516 -9.48 6.38 -8.97
C GLY A 516 -10.94 6.83 -9.06
N SER A 517 -11.66 6.33 -10.07
CA SER A 517 -13.13 6.43 -10.11
C SER A 517 -13.73 5.54 -9.02
N LEU A 518 -14.53 6.15 -8.12
CA LEU A 518 -15.15 5.49 -6.97
C LEU A 518 -16.64 5.19 -7.21
N GLY A 519 -17.29 5.99 -8.07
CA GLY A 519 -18.72 5.85 -8.41
C GLY A 519 -19.51 7.14 -8.20
N LYS A 520 -20.80 7.09 -8.54
CA LYS A 520 -21.72 8.24 -8.54
C LYS A 520 -21.96 8.87 -7.15
N ASP A 521 -21.81 8.09 -6.07
CA ASP A 521 -22.03 8.55 -4.70
C ASP A 521 -21.12 7.82 -3.68
N GLU A 522 -21.10 8.31 -2.43
CA GLU A 522 -20.26 7.77 -1.36
C GLU A 522 -20.62 6.33 -0.95
N SER A 523 -21.88 5.93 -1.14
CA SER A 523 -22.39 4.58 -0.88
C SER A 523 -21.93 3.58 -1.94
N SER A 524 -21.75 4.02 -3.19
CA SER A 524 -21.47 3.18 -4.37
C SER A 524 -20.19 2.34 -4.29
N TRP A 525 -19.24 2.71 -3.43
CA TRP A 525 -18.03 1.90 -3.17
C TRP A 525 -17.29 2.34 -1.90
N LEU A 526 -17.04 3.66 -1.75
CA LEU A 526 -16.15 4.19 -0.70
C LEU A 526 -16.61 3.78 0.70
N ARG A 527 -17.89 4.00 1.02
CA ARG A 527 -18.49 3.62 2.31
C ARG A 527 -19.13 2.24 2.25
N GLY A 528 -19.79 1.90 1.13
CA GLY A 528 -20.55 0.65 0.96
C GLY A 528 -19.72 -0.62 0.84
N GLU A 529 -18.53 -0.55 0.23
CA GLU A 529 -17.67 -1.73 0.03
C GLU A 529 -16.36 -1.63 0.83
N LEU A 530 -15.50 -0.66 0.49
CA LEU A 530 -14.19 -0.49 1.13
C LEU A 530 -14.36 -0.08 2.60
N GLY A 531 -15.23 0.90 2.87
CA GLY A 531 -15.55 1.37 4.22
C GLY A 531 -16.07 0.26 5.13
N LEU A 532 -17.10 -0.48 4.70
CA LEU A 532 -17.58 -1.67 5.44
C LEU A 532 -16.47 -2.70 5.66
N SER A 533 -15.68 -3.00 4.63
CA SER A 533 -14.59 -3.98 4.71
C SER A 533 -13.53 -3.59 5.74
N LEU A 534 -13.16 -2.31 5.80
CA LEU A 534 -12.23 -1.75 6.78
C LEU A 534 -12.79 -1.69 8.21
N THR A 535 -14.01 -2.16 8.47
CA THR A 535 -14.55 -2.33 9.84
C THR A 535 -14.55 -3.77 10.36
N GLY A 536 -14.33 -4.77 9.51
CA GLY A 536 -14.52 -6.19 9.85
C GLY A 536 -16.00 -6.63 9.96
N ALA A 537 -16.95 -5.82 9.50
CA ALA A 537 -18.38 -6.11 9.60
C ALA A 537 -18.78 -7.35 8.76
N PRO A 538 -19.49 -8.35 9.32
CA PRO A 538 -20.08 -9.44 8.55
C PRO A 538 -21.36 -8.96 7.83
N GLY A 539 -21.50 -9.30 6.54
CA GLY A 539 -22.70 -9.02 5.75
C GLY A 539 -22.99 -7.54 5.45
N SER A 540 -24.22 -7.25 5.04
CA SER A 540 -24.72 -5.93 4.64
C SER A 540 -25.45 -5.17 5.75
N SER A 541 -25.76 -5.82 6.88
CA SER A 541 -26.62 -5.31 7.95
C SER A 541 -26.00 -4.25 8.88
N PHE A 542 -24.92 -3.59 8.45
CA PHE A 542 -24.24 -2.54 9.21
C PHE A 542 -24.31 -1.21 8.46
N SER A 543 -24.65 -0.13 9.18
CA SER A 543 -24.61 1.21 8.61
C SER A 543 -23.19 1.56 8.17
N SER A 544 -23.03 1.95 6.91
CA SER A 544 -21.73 2.22 6.31
C SER A 544 -20.99 3.31 7.09
N PRO A 545 -19.74 3.09 7.54
CA PRO A 545 -19.05 4.01 8.43
C PRO A 545 -18.77 5.35 7.75
N PRO A 546 -18.52 6.42 8.52
CA PRO A 546 -17.83 7.59 7.99
C PRO A 546 -16.43 7.17 7.51
N VAL A 547 -16.02 7.69 6.35
CA VAL A 547 -14.66 7.52 5.82
C VAL A 547 -14.07 8.91 5.62
N ASN A 548 -12.93 9.15 6.26
CA ASN A 548 -12.15 10.38 6.13
C ASN A 548 -10.95 10.08 5.22
N VAL A 549 -10.75 10.90 4.19
CA VAL A 549 -9.67 10.71 3.20
C VAL A 549 -8.61 11.78 3.40
N ILE A 550 -7.38 11.40 3.73
CA ILE A 550 -6.23 12.32 3.74
C ILE A 550 -5.63 12.33 2.33
N TYR A 551 -5.68 13.51 1.70
CA TYR A 551 -5.12 13.76 0.37
C TYR A 551 -4.67 15.24 0.28
N PRO A 552 -3.48 15.57 -0.26
CA PRO A 552 -3.00 16.96 -0.30
C PRO A 552 -3.87 17.89 -1.15
N SER A 553 -4.11 19.09 -0.63
CA SER A 553 -4.71 20.20 -1.38
C SER A 553 -3.69 20.90 -2.27
N GLU A 554 -4.14 21.77 -3.19
CA GLU A 554 -3.24 22.59 -4.01
C GLU A 554 -2.32 23.49 -3.17
N ASP A 555 -2.80 24.06 -2.07
CA ASP A 555 -1.95 24.86 -1.16
C ASP A 555 -0.99 23.96 -0.35
N ASP A 556 -1.33 22.71 -0.04
CA ASP A 556 -0.39 21.79 0.62
C ASP A 556 0.80 21.46 -0.31
N VAL A 557 0.53 21.26 -1.61
CA VAL A 557 1.57 21.07 -2.62
C VAL A 557 2.36 22.36 -2.83
N PHE A 558 1.70 23.51 -2.98
CA PHE A 558 2.34 24.82 -3.18
C PHE A 558 3.37 25.15 -2.09
N ASN A 559 3.03 24.87 -0.82
CA ASN A 559 3.89 25.16 0.34
C ASN A 559 4.86 24.01 0.70
N SER A 560 4.92 22.96 -0.12
CA SER A 560 5.77 21.79 0.10
C SER A 560 7.28 22.12 0.03
N SER A 561 8.12 21.14 0.34
CA SER A 561 9.57 21.24 0.20
C SER A 561 10.06 21.25 -1.26
N GLN A 562 9.16 21.03 -2.22
CA GLN A 562 9.44 21.00 -3.66
C GLN A 562 8.54 21.93 -4.49
N GLY A 563 7.70 22.76 -3.84
CA GLY A 563 6.70 23.57 -4.52
C GLY A 563 5.76 22.69 -5.36
N TRP A 564 5.44 23.11 -6.58
CA TRP A 564 4.55 22.33 -7.45
C TRP A 564 5.07 20.92 -7.78
N MET A 565 6.39 20.72 -7.79
CA MET A 565 6.99 19.40 -8.01
C MET A 565 6.79 18.43 -6.83
N GLY A 566 6.30 18.90 -5.68
CA GLY A 566 5.77 18.03 -4.62
C GLY A 566 4.56 17.21 -5.10
N GLY A 567 3.83 17.70 -6.10
CA GLY A 567 2.68 17.03 -6.72
C GLY A 567 3.04 15.89 -7.68
N SER A 568 4.33 15.67 -7.99
CA SER A 568 4.79 14.65 -8.95
C SER A 568 4.37 13.21 -8.59
N CYS A 569 4.18 12.92 -7.30
CA CYS A 569 3.78 11.61 -6.80
C CYS A 569 2.28 11.50 -6.48
N LEU A 570 1.49 12.50 -6.85
CA LEU A 570 0.08 12.65 -6.48
C LEU A 570 -0.89 12.54 -7.67
N PRO A 571 -0.94 11.42 -8.43
CA PRO A 571 -1.78 11.34 -9.62
C PRO A 571 -3.28 11.24 -9.26
N TYR A 572 -3.95 12.38 -9.32
CA TYR A 572 -5.41 12.49 -9.39
C TYR A 572 -5.76 13.52 -10.47
N ASN A 573 -6.76 13.22 -11.29
CA ASN A 573 -7.12 14.04 -12.44
C ASN A 573 -8.42 14.79 -12.20
N SER A 574 -8.49 16.05 -12.62
CA SER A 574 -9.69 16.90 -12.57
C SER A 574 -10.91 16.21 -13.19
N ASN A 575 -10.71 15.52 -14.32
CA ASN A 575 -11.79 14.82 -15.05
C ASN A 575 -12.32 13.62 -14.25
N THR A 576 -11.46 12.92 -13.50
CA THR A 576 -11.87 11.86 -12.57
C THR A 576 -12.63 12.46 -11.39
N HIS A 577 -12.16 13.60 -10.85
CA HIS A 577 -12.84 14.28 -9.75
C HIS A 577 -14.21 14.84 -10.14
N GLY A 578 -14.38 15.35 -11.36
CA GLY A 578 -15.65 15.86 -11.87
C GLY A 578 -16.77 14.81 -11.86
N LYS A 579 -16.45 13.52 -12.04
CA LYS A 579 -17.40 12.41 -11.91
C LYS A 579 -17.74 12.04 -10.45
N GLN A 580 -17.06 12.64 -9.45
CA GLN A 580 -17.20 12.28 -8.02
C GLN A 580 -16.95 13.47 -7.05
N THR A 581 -17.47 14.66 -7.36
CA THR A 581 -17.29 15.87 -6.54
C THR A 581 -17.83 15.73 -5.10
N TRP A 582 -18.75 14.79 -4.87
CA TRP A 582 -19.20 14.37 -3.55
C TRP A 582 -18.04 13.95 -2.62
N LEU A 583 -16.90 13.53 -3.17
CA LEU A 583 -15.73 13.09 -2.40
C LEU A 583 -15.10 14.21 -1.57
N THR A 584 -15.26 15.47 -1.97
CA THR A 584 -14.59 16.61 -1.31
C THR A 584 -14.99 16.78 0.15
N LYS A 585 -16.22 16.39 0.53
CA LYS A 585 -16.69 16.42 1.93
C LYS A 585 -15.97 15.42 2.85
N HIS A 586 -15.22 14.47 2.28
CA HIS A 586 -14.41 13.50 3.01
C HIS A 586 -12.95 13.94 3.16
N PHE A 587 -12.50 14.97 2.43
CA PHE A 587 -11.09 15.33 2.37
C PHE A 587 -10.59 16.06 3.63
N HIS A 588 -9.38 15.66 4.03
CA HIS A 588 -8.62 16.22 5.14
C HIS A 588 -7.19 16.52 4.66
N LEU A 589 -6.64 17.66 5.11
CA LEU A 589 -5.34 18.17 4.68
C LEU A 589 -4.20 17.25 5.15
N TRP A 590 -3.09 17.21 4.40
CA TRP A 590 -1.89 16.50 4.83
C TRP A 590 -1.17 17.28 5.93
N ARG A 591 -1.30 16.87 7.20
CA ARG A 591 -0.59 17.46 8.34
C ARG A 591 0.23 16.40 9.07
N SER A 592 1.48 16.73 9.37
CA SER A 592 2.44 15.85 10.04
C SER A 592 3.50 16.69 10.79
N GLU A 593 3.06 17.72 11.51
CA GLU A 593 3.92 18.60 12.32
C GLU A 593 4.64 17.81 13.41
N LYS A 594 3.94 16.89 14.08
CA LYS A 594 4.53 16.03 15.14
C LYS A 594 5.65 15.09 14.64
N ARG A 595 5.81 14.95 13.32
CA ARG A 595 6.89 14.17 12.67
C ARG A 595 7.72 15.01 11.69
N GLY A 596 7.58 16.34 11.71
CA GLY A 596 8.33 17.27 10.85
C GLY A 596 8.13 17.02 9.35
N ARG A 597 6.90 16.72 8.89
CA ARG A 597 6.63 16.20 7.54
C ARG A 597 5.47 16.82 6.76
N THR A 598 4.78 17.85 7.28
CA THR A 598 3.73 18.55 6.52
C THR A 598 4.22 19.03 5.15
N ARG A 599 5.49 19.46 5.04
CA ARG A 599 6.07 19.91 3.77
C ARG A 599 6.57 18.77 2.86
N ALA A 600 6.71 17.55 3.36
CA ALA A 600 7.17 16.39 2.60
C ALA A 600 5.98 15.59 2.06
N MET A 601 5.60 15.80 0.80
CA MET A 601 4.34 15.29 0.24
C MET A 601 4.19 13.76 0.35
N PRO A 602 3.01 13.24 0.72
CA PRO A 602 2.82 11.83 1.02
C PRO A 602 2.74 10.97 -0.25
N HIS A 603 3.72 10.09 -0.41
CA HIS A 603 3.61 8.94 -1.32
C HIS A 603 3.42 7.61 -0.57
N ILE A 604 3.55 7.60 0.75
CA ILE A 604 2.98 6.58 1.63
C ILE A 604 1.45 6.43 1.38
N LYS A 605 0.90 5.23 1.61
CA LYS A 605 -0.55 4.98 1.70
C LYS A 605 -0.82 4.16 2.95
N THR A 606 -1.81 4.57 3.74
CA THR A 606 -2.19 3.86 4.96
C THR A 606 -3.69 3.90 5.24
N TYR A 607 -4.16 2.89 5.97
CA TYR A 607 -5.55 2.77 6.38
C TYR A 607 -5.64 2.39 7.87
N THR A 608 -6.60 2.97 8.59
CA THR A 608 -6.80 2.74 10.03
C THR A 608 -8.22 3.10 10.47
N ARG A 609 -8.57 2.79 11.73
CA ARG A 609 -9.76 3.29 12.43
C ARG A 609 -9.34 3.82 13.80
N VAL A 610 -9.80 5.02 14.16
CA VAL A 610 -9.36 5.75 15.36
C VAL A 610 -10.44 5.78 16.45
N SER A 611 -10.02 5.84 17.72
CA SER A 611 -10.92 6.09 18.85
C SER A 611 -11.45 7.52 18.81
N LYS A 612 -12.61 7.78 19.44
CA LYS A 612 -13.25 9.13 19.46
C LYS A 612 -12.37 10.21 20.12
N THR A 613 -11.44 9.77 20.98
CA THR A 613 -10.46 10.58 21.71
C THR A 613 -9.13 10.76 20.96
N TYR A 614 -8.97 10.12 19.80
CA TYR A 614 -7.72 10.08 19.03
C TYR A 614 -6.51 9.55 19.84
N SER A 615 -6.78 8.71 20.84
CA SER A 615 -5.80 8.10 21.75
C SER A 615 -5.38 6.69 21.32
N GLU A 616 -6.23 5.99 20.58
CA GLU A 616 -6.05 4.59 20.18
C GLU A 616 -6.50 4.34 18.74
N VAL A 617 -5.95 3.28 18.12
CA VAL A 617 -6.38 2.79 16.80
C VAL A 617 -6.60 1.28 16.77
N GLN A 618 -7.59 0.82 16.00
CA GLN A 618 -7.97 -0.60 15.93
C GLN A 618 -6.94 -1.47 15.20
N PHE A 619 -6.27 -0.89 14.20
CA PHE A 619 -5.25 -1.51 13.35
C PHE A 619 -4.43 -0.39 12.67
N LEU A 620 -3.31 -0.75 12.07
CA LEU A 620 -2.66 0.05 11.04
C LEU A 620 -2.42 -0.83 9.82
N LEU A 621 -2.63 -0.28 8.62
CA LEU A 621 -2.31 -0.94 7.35
C LEU A 621 -1.36 -0.05 6.58
N LEU A 622 -0.12 -0.52 6.33
CA LEU A 622 0.81 0.07 5.37
C LEU A 622 0.67 -0.68 4.05
N THR A 623 0.49 0.01 2.93
CA THR A 623 0.26 -0.65 1.63
C THR A 623 0.71 0.19 0.45
N SER A 624 0.93 -0.45 -0.68
CA SER A 624 1.02 0.23 -1.99
C SER A 624 -0.35 0.67 -2.51
N ALA A 625 -1.43 0.03 -2.08
CA ALA A 625 -2.79 0.27 -2.59
C ALA A 625 -3.29 1.70 -2.36
N ASN A 626 -3.50 2.42 -3.46
CA ASN A 626 -4.16 3.74 -3.49
C ASN A 626 -5.69 3.62 -3.44
N LEU A 627 -6.40 4.75 -3.29
CA LEU A 627 -7.86 4.75 -3.17
C LEU A 627 -8.54 4.52 -4.54
N SER A 628 -8.58 3.28 -5.00
CA SER A 628 -9.20 2.92 -6.29
C SER A 628 -9.76 1.49 -6.30
N LYS A 629 -10.79 1.28 -7.14
CA LYS A 629 -11.34 -0.05 -7.47
C LYS A 629 -10.31 -0.98 -8.10
N ALA A 630 -9.37 -0.44 -8.89
CA ALA A 630 -8.32 -1.23 -9.54
C ALA A 630 -7.35 -1.89 -8.52
N ALA A 631 -6.99 -1.15 -7.46
CA ALA A 631 -6.10 -1.58 -6.39
C ALA A 631 -6.80 -2.47 -5.35
N TRP A 632 -7.94 -2.03 -4.83
CA TRP A 632 -8.63 -2.72 -3.72
C TRP A 632 -9.62 -3.80 -4.16
N GLY A 633 -10.06 -3.75 -5.41
CA GLY A 633 -11.15 -4.53 -5.96
C GLY A 633 -12.51 -3.85 -5.85
N ALA A 634 -13.47 -4.33 -6.64
CA ALA A 634 -14.89 -4.00 -6.50
C ALA A 634 -15.74 -5.26 -6.68
N LEU A 635 -16.83 -5.34 -5.92
CA LEU A 635 -17.77 -6.45 -5.97
C LEU A 635 -18.64 -6.37 -7.24
N GLN A 636 -18.93 -7.55 -7.80
CA GLN A 636 -19.69 -7.74 -9.03
C GLN A 636 -20.64 -8.94 -8.88
N LYS A 637 -21.57 -9.10 -9.84
CA LYS A 637 -22.52 -10.22 -9.90
C LYS A 637 -23.22 -10.44 -8.54
N GLN A 638 -23.93 -9.42 -8.06
CA GLN A 638 -24.64 -9.42 -6.77
C GLN A 638 -23.72 -9.80 -5.58
N ASN A 639 -22.51 -9.26 -5.55
CA ASN A 639 -21.47 -9.52 -4.53
C ASN A 639 -20.90 -10.95 -4.49
N SER A 640 -21.21 -11.81 -5.47
CA SER A 640 -20.62 -13.17 -5.56
C SER A 640 -19.13 -13.13 -5.92
N GLN A 641 -18.74 -12.18 -6.77
CA GLN A 641 -17.41 -12.03 -7.40
C GLN A 641 -16.73 -10.72 -6.95
N LEU A 642 -15.41 -10.72 -6.76
CA LEU A 642 -14.57 -9.54 -6.55
C LEU A 642 -13.61 -9.39 -7.74
N PHE A 643 -13.66 -8.26 -8.44
CA PHE A 643 -12.74 -7.97 -9.56
C PHE A 643 -11.63 -7.01 -9.14
N ILE A 644 -10.38 -7.42 -9.34
CA ILE A 644 -9.16 -6.64 -9.09
C ILE A 644 -8.40 -6.47 -10.40
N ARG A 645 -7.80 -5.29 -10.64
CA ARG A 645 -7.02 -5.00 -11.87
C ARG A 645 -5.51 -4.89 -11.62
N SER A 646 -5.07 -4.55 -10.41
CA SER A 646 -3.66 -4.26 -10.08
C SER A 646 -3.03 -5.29 -9.13
N TYR A 647 -1.70 -5.44 -9.23
CA TYR A 647 -0.90 -6.07 -8.18
C TYR A 647 -0.56 -5.01 -7.12
N GLU A 648 -0.91 -5.30 -5.86
CA GLU A 648 -0.59 -4.47 -4.69
C GLU A 648 -0.09 -5.37 -3.55
N VAL A 649 0.65 -4.80 -2.62
CA VAL A 649 1.15 -5.43 -1.38
C VAL A 649 1.09 -4.46 -0.20
N GLY A 650 0.79 -4.99 0.98
CA GLY A 650 0.76 -4.28 2.25
C GLY A 650 0.80 -5.22 3.45
N VAL A 651 1.01 -4.63 4.63
CA VAL A 651 1.05 -5.33 5.92
C VAL A 651 0.06 -4.72 6.90
N LEU A 652 -0.77 -5.57 7.49
CA LEU A 652 -1.78 -5.23 8.49
C LEU A 652 -1.23 -5.52 9.89
N PHE A 653 -0.95 -4.45 10.62
CA PHE A 653 -0.64 -4.47 12.04
C PHE A 653 -1.94 -4.63 12.82
N LEU A 654 -2.01 -5.69 13.64
CA LEU A 654 -3.17 -6.01 14.47
C LEU A 654 -2.73 -6.00 15.95
N PRO A 655 -3.44 -5.28 16.85
CA PRO A 655 -3.09 -5.16 18.27
C PRO A 655 -2.86 -6.50 18.97
N LYS A 656 -3.64 -7.53 18.59
CA LYS A 656 -3.55 -8.91 19.09
C LYS A 656 -2.18 -9.56 18.87
N PHE A 657 -1.57 -9.37 17.71
CA PHE A 657 -0.33 -10.06 17.33
C PHE A 657 0.92 -9.20 17.56
N VAL A 658 0.79 -7.87 17.43
CA VAL A 658 1.92 -6.94 17.54
C VAL A 658 2.14 -6.47 18.98
N THR A 659 1.09 -6.38 19.80
CA THR A 659 1.17 -5.82 21.17
C THR A 659 0.37 -6.61 22.22
N GLU A 660 -0.21 -7.76 21.87
CA GLU A 660 -1.09 -8.57 22.75
C GLU A 660 -2.27 -7.79 23.37
N ASN A 661 -2.73 -6.73 22.69
CA ASN A 661 -3.79 -5.81 23.13
C ASN A 661 -5.00 -5.85 22.19
N THR A 662 -6.08 -5.13 22.53
CA THR A 662 -7.30 -5.00 21.69
C THR A 662 -7.28 -3.79 20.76
N GLU A 663 -6.61 -2.70 21.15
CA GLU A 663 -6.40 -1.47 20.38
C GLU A 663 -4.94 -1.02 20.59
N PHE A 664 -4.31 -0.41 19.58
CA PHE A 664 -2.97 0.19 19.71
C PHE A 664 -3.09 1.56 20.38
N LYS A 665 -2.34 1.79 21.46
CA LYS A 665 -2.21 3.12 22.08
C LYS A 665 -1.25 4.00 21.29
N LEU A 666 -1.66 5.24 21.02
CA LEU A 666 -0.83 6.20 20.29
C LEU A 666 0.18 6.90 21.22
N GLY A 667 1.34 7.22 20.66
CA GLY A 667 2.42 7.90 21.37
C GLY A 667 3.37 8.63 20.41
N SER A 668 4.46 9.19 20.96
CA SER A 668 5.53 9.83 20.18
C SER A 668 6.42 8.84 19.44
N GLY A 669 6.48 7.59 19.94
CA GLY A 669 7.38 6.52 19.48
C GLY A 669 8.43 6.13 20.53
N ASP A 670 8.72 7.01 21.50
CA ASP A 670 9.76 6.78 22.52
C ASP A 670 9.32 5.85 23.66
N LYS A 671 8.02 5.50 23.70
CA LYS A 671 7.43 4.60 24.70
C LYS A 671 7.16 3.24 24.06
N ALA A 672 7.82 2.21 24.58
CA ALA A 672 7.65 0.83 24.16
C ALA A 672 6.16 0.43 24.13
N GLY A 673 5.74 -0.27 23.07
CA GLY A 673 4.35 -0.69 22.87
C GLY A 673 3.38 0.41 22.44
N THR A 674 3.81 1.66 22.24
CA THR A 674 2.98 2.72 21.66
C THR A 674 3.27 2.92 20.17
N LEU A 675 2.21 3.16 19.38
CA LEU A 675 2.32 3.42 17.95
C LEU A 675 2.49 4.92 17.69
N ALA A 676 3.53 5.28 16.94
CA ALA A 676 3.69 6.64 16.41
C ALA A 676 2.95 6.79 15.08
N MET A 677 1.98 7.70 15.01
CA MET A 677 1.35 8.05 13.73
C MET A 677 2.28 8.93 12.89
N HIS A 678 2.25 8.73 11.57
CA HIS A 678 3.04 9.45 10.58
C HIS A 678 2.33 10.68 9.99
N TYR A 679 1.13 10.98 10.49
CA TYR A 679 0.36 12.21 10.27
C TYR A 679 -0.32 12.60 11.59
N ASP A 680 -0.76 13.84 11.69
CA ASP A 680 -1.37 14.38 12.89
C ASP A 680 -2.80 13.88 13.12
N LEU A 681 -3.13 13.68 14.40
CA LEU A 681 -4.49 13.52 14.88
C LEU A 681 -4.76 14.57 15.98
N PRO A 682 -6.00 15.11 16.09
CA PRO A 682 -7.13 14.92 15.17
C PRO A 682 -6.85 15.46 13.76
N LEU A 683 -7.55 14.95 12.75
CA LEU A 683 -7.39 15.39 11.37
C LEU A 683 -7.88 16.83 11.18
N THR A 684 -7.28 17.56 10.24
CA THR A 684 -7.76 18.88 9.78
C THR A 684 -8.63 18.69 8.52
N PRO A 685 -9.94 18.95 8.55
CA PRO A 685 -10.80 18.90 7.35
C PRO A 685 -10.37 19.94 6.32
N TYR A 686 -10.73 19.73 5.05
CA TYR A 686 -10.58 20.76 4.02
C TYR A 686 -11.42 22.01 4.35
N PRO A 687 -10.83 23.22 4.29
CA PRO A 687 -11.57 24.46 4.17
C PRO A 687 -12.51 24.45 2.96
N VAL A 688 -13.62 25.19 3.01
CA VAL A 688 -14.60 25.30 1.91
C VAL A 688 -13.98 25.81 0.60
N THR A 689 -12.87 26.56 0.70
CA THR A 689 -12.11 27.09 -0.43
C THR A 689 -10.97 26.18 -0.92
N ALA A 690 -10.70 25.05 -0.26
CA ALA A 690 -9.55 24.21 -0.57
C ALA A 690 -9.83 23.30 -1.77
N THR A 691 -9.02 23.43 -2.83
CA THR A 691 -9.05 22.56 -3.99
C THR A 691 -8.12 21.35 -3.77
N PRO A 692 -8.54 20.10 -4.06
CA PRO A 692 -7.65 18.95 -4.06
C PRO A 692 -6.56 19.11 -5.13
N TRP A 693 -5.35 18.58 -4.91
CA TRP A 693 -4.35 18.58 -5.97
C TRP A 693 -4.82 17.79 -7.21
N PHE A 694 -4.72 18.42 -8.40
CA PHE A 694 -4.99 17.76 -9.68
C PHE A 694 -3.76 17.83 -10.58
N MET A 695 -3.12 16.67 -10.78
CA MET A 695 -1.85 16.53 -11.51
C MET A 695 -1.92 16.98 -12.98
N ASN A 696 -3.11 16.98 -13.57
CA ASN A 696 -3.35 17.33 -14.98
C ASN A 696 -3.78 18.80 -15.20
N THR A 697 -3.56 19.70 -14.23
CA THR A 697 -4.05 21.09 -14.31
C THR A 697 -2.94 22.13 -14.17
N THR A 698 -2.90 23.10 -15.08
CA THR A 698 -1.91 24.19 -15.11
C THR A 698 -1.98 25.09 -13.88
N LYS A 699 -0.82 25.47 -13.32
CA LYS A 699 -0.70 26.41 -12.19
C LYS A 699 0.17 27.61 -12.56
N LYS A 700 -0.48 28.75 -12.80
CA LYS A 700 0.16 30.03 -13.17
C LYS A 700 0.74 30.82 -11.98
N ARG A 701 0.34 30.48 -10.75
CA ARG A 701 0.90 31.06 -9.52
C ARG A 701 2.30 30.48 -9.33
N LYS A 702 3.32 31.34 -9.29
CA LYS A 702 4.70 30.92 -9.04
C LYS A 702 4.89 30.42 -7.60
N ASP A 703 5.54 29.28 -7.45
CA ASP A 703 5.89 28.70 -6.15
C ASP A 703 7.15 29.33 -5.53
N ALA A 704 7.58 28.78 -4.38
CA ALA A 704 8.77 29.22 -3.65
C ALA A 704 10.09 29.10 -4.46
N PHE A 705 10.10 28.37 -5.58
CA PHE A 705 11.23 28.21 -6.49
C PHE A 705 11.04 29.02 -7.79
N GLY A 706 10.03 29.89 -7.83
CA GLY A 706 9.68 30.72 -8.98
C GLY A 706 9.03 29.96 -10.14
N GLN A 707 8.67 28.68 -9.93
CA GLN A 707 8.16 27.79 -10.98
C GLN A 707 6.64 27.87 -11.08
N THR A 708 6.14 27.73 -12.30
CA THR A 708 4.75 27.38 -12.62
C THR A 708 4.66 25.87 -12.84
N TYR A 709 3.47 25.34 -13.14
CA TYR A 709 3.27 23.91 -13.40
C TYR A 709 2.40 23.70 -14.63
N LEU A 710 2.88 22.90 -15.59
CA LEU A 710 2.23 22.67 -16.90
C LEU A 710 1.83 23.96 -17.63
N GLU A 711 2.76 24.93 -17.67
CA GLU A 711 2.69 26.20 -18.42
C GLU A 711 3.98 26.39 -19.23
#